data_AF-A0A2B7X5Q8-F1
#
_entry.id   AF-A0A2B7X5Q8-F1
#
_cell.length_a   1.000
_cell.length_b   1.000
_cell.length_c   1.000
_cell.angle_alpha   90.00
_cell.angle_beta   90.00
_cell.angle_gamma   90.00
#
_symmetry.space_group_name_H-M   'P 1'
#
loop_
_entity.id
_entity.type
_entity.pdbx_description
1 polymer ?
#
loop_
_entity_poly.entity_id
_entity_poly.type
_entity_poly.pdbx_seq_one_letter_code
_entity_poly.pdbx_strand_id
1 'polypeptide(L)'
;MNLFRSNSGEVPLSYQPDLHQNRPFDPPPGYEESEGTTQLAPPSIQRHLNFIQEGEQYTKETAKDKTVSTDECIAHLKFLSALADLRDTVSTTDGLFNLHDEQIQGFTNDDQIKVAALIKEKRWAVYVHRAVHRFTVWHQTCVPTDGMGADYGRLTLDDIEKSGVYARHTEWRSRLFWTPDIIPPLDVLMVWHSYMLNPRHFLEDCLRLGKMDLWASGFPWEVINRYIDDSSFNYLPEQDAINNFEGKTGLEWDNLHDAPHILLRCARCQNDQIIMWQPDMPVIGSLLQPFMGNGYADKDFRASCTSCGFMITHSSLRVEKFHQDMQNLIQYQRPMPGTILTLNGVPGDPRPNFRFQSLFPSKLIMSALRFTLSTILNPVLNPTASMADIRGIIEESIKDTKLIARVNNSRWTTPLEREERIAIRKMMSRYWDNSSPFALDLVGAVIRQGTFVGKMDNIDWLHSPALTSTMERLIAKYELFFRIMVESPRRVAVPTLDVDLAWHTHQLAPYRYFSYSVSRTHGKLIDHDDKIDEGKLSDAFKWTSKQYQRLTGGQVYSACTCWYCEAIRETHNHESNLFASSSTSQARINAAQLHDDPQITSDLSKNPHISAHNAVKVTPKSKHILPNDKEMKIRELKYKYEKGLRRLEKRNGKNKNAAARKPEDPYVYPMIWGYPFMVPYYPPYAADPGINGEMYPSNPAYVDMTPGAVGNCVGGACGGGVAAGACGGGGACGGGGCAGGAGGGGGGGDGGGGGGCGGGGGGGGGE
;
A
#
# COMPACT_ATOMS: atom_id res chain seq x y z
N MET A 1 -16.44 -61.19 -53.86
CA MET A 1 -17.84 -61.64 -53.87
C MET A 1 -18.44 -61.29 -52.52
N ASN A 2 -19.57 -60.59 -52.55
CA ASN A 2 -20.29 -59.98 -51.42
C ASN A 2 -20.59 -60.93 -50.25
N LEU A 3 -20.83 -60.38 -49.05
CA LEU A 3 -22.08 -60.53 -48.25
C LEU A 3 -21.90 -60.01 -46.79
N PHE A 4 -22.74 -59.02 -46.42
CA PHE A 4 -23.41 -58.71 -45.13
C PHE A 4 -22.64 -58.59 -43.78
N ARG A 5 -22.76 -57.39 -43.15
CA ARG A 5 -23.76 -57.10 -42.09
C ARG A 5 -23.84 -55.60 -41.76
N SER A 6 -25.05 -55.08 -41.70
CA SER A 6 -25.42 -53.71 -41.31
C SER A 6 -25.85 -53.64 -39.85
N ASN A 7 -25.52 -52.55 -39.16
CA ASN A 7 -26.49 -51.79 -38.35
C ASN A 7 -25.96 -50.38 -38.07
N SER A 8 -26.85 -49.41 -38.26
CA SER A 8 -26.63 -47.96 -38.22
C SER A 8 -27.33 -47.34 -37.00
N GLY A 9 -26.73 -46.27 -36.48
CA GLY A 9 -27.44 -45.19 -35.78
C GLY A 9 -27.20 -45.09 -34.29
N GLU A 10 -26.51 -44.04 -33.84
CA GLU A 10 -27.03 -43.02 -32.92
C GLU A 10 -25.96 -41.95 -32.65
N VAL A 11 -26.37 -40.68 -32.77
CA VAL A 11 -25.59 -39.44 -32.58
C VAL A 11 -25.98 -38.85 -31.21
N PRO A 12 -25.05 -38.31 -30.40
CA PRO A 12 -25.39 -37.78 -29.08
C PRO A 12 -25.98 -36.36 -29.14
N LEU A 13 -27.03 -36.16 -28.34
CA LEU A 13 -27.88 -34.97 -28.20
C LEU A 13 -27.13 -33.73 -27.65
N SER A 14 -27.31 -32.60 -28.34
CA SER A 14 -26.99 -31.24 -27.86
C SER A 14 -28.11 -30.70 -26.97
N TYR A 15 -27.76 -30.16 -25.81
CA TYR A 15 -28.69 -29.49 -24.89
C TYR A 15 -28.85 -28.02 -25.30
N GLN A 16 -30.02 -27.67 -25.83
CA GLN A 16 -30.49 -26.29 -26.01
C GLN A 16 -31.61 -26.02 -24.99
N PRO A 17 -31.57 -24.96 -24.18
CA PRO A 17 -32.72 -24.57 -23.36
C PRO A 17 -33.72 -23.76 -24.20
N ASP A 18 -34.96 -24.23 -24.22
CA ASP A 18 -36.13 -23.59 -24.84
C ASP A 18 -36.39 -22.18 -24.29
N LEU A 19 -36.18 -21.17 -25.13
CA LEU A 19 -36.79 -19.84 -24.99
C LEU A 19 -38.09 -19.88 -25.80
N HIS A 20 -39.24 -20.05 -25.13
CA HIS A 20 -40.55 -19.47 -25.47
C HIS A 20 -41.67 -20.15 -24.67
N GLN A 21 -41.94 -19.64 -23.46
CA GLN A 21 -43.30 -19.65 -22.89
C GLN A 21 -43.57 -18.28 -22.26
N ASN A 22 -44.26 -17.42 -23.02
CA ASN A 22 -44.90 -16.22 -22.50
C ASN A 22 -45.98 -16.63 -21.49
N ARG A 23 -45.73 -16.37 -20.19
CA ARG A 23 -46.79 -16.18 -19.20
C ARG A 23 -46.69 -14.74 -18.68
N PRO A 24 -47.80 -14.01 -18.54
CA PRO A 24 -47.77 -12.70 -17.93
C PRO A 24 -47.36 -12.88 -16.46
N PHE A 25 -46.32 -12.17 -16.03
CA PHE A 25 -45.98 -12.04 -14.62
C PHE A 25 -47.08 -11.22 -13.97
N ASP A 26 -47.76 -11.81 -12.97
CA ASP A 26 -48.56 -11.02 -12.04
C ASP A 26 -47.65 -9.98 -11.37
N PRO A 27 -48.08 -8.71 -11.24
CA PRO A 27 -47.30 -7.71 -10.54
C PRO A 27 -47.10 -8.16 -9.08
N PRO A 28 -45.93 -7.87 -8.47
CA PRO A 28 -45.73 -8.12 -7.05
C PRO A 28 -46.81 -7.38 -6.24
N PRO A 29 -47.26 -7.92 -5.09
CA PRO A 29 -48.21 -7.22 -4.25
C PRO A 29 -47.67 -5.83 -3.92
N GLY A 30 -48.50 -4.81 -4.12
CA GLY A 30 -48.16 -3.43 -3.82
C GLY A 30 -47.76 -3.32 -2.36
N TYR A 31 -46.56 -2.79 -2.11
CA TYR A 31 -46.16 -2.39 -0.78
C TYR A 31 -47.08 -1.24 -0.38
N GLU A 32 -47.99 -1.50 0.57
CA GLU A 32 -48.59 -0.42 1.34
C GLU A 32 -47.44 0.34 2.01
N GLU A 33 -47.41 1.66 1.81
CA GLU A 33 -46.51 2.58 2.49
C GLU A 33 -46.72 2.44 3.99
N SER A 34 -45.88 1.63 4.65
CA SER A 34 -45.75 1.67 6.09
C SER A 34 -44.98 2.94 6.42
N GLU A 35 -45.67 3.90 7.04
CA GLU A 35 -45.11 5.13 7.60
C GLU A 35 -43.73 4.88 8.24
N GLY A 36 -42.76 5.69 7.85
CA GLY A 36 -41.35 5.50 8.18
C GLY A 36 -41.07 5.45 9.67
N THR A 37 -40.80 4.25 10.19
CA THR A 37 -39.97 4.09 11.39
C THR A 37 -38.52 4.27 10.97
N THR A 38 -37.96 5.43 11.29
CA THR A 38 -36.52 5.68 11.28
C THR A 38 -35.85 4.58 12.11
N GLN A 39 -35.14 3.65 11.48
CA GLN A 39 -34.30 2.70 12.22
C GLN A 39 -33.19 3.52 12.89
N LEU A 40 -33.37 3.82 14.17
CA LEU A 40 -32.36 4.47 15.00
C LEU A 40 -31.10 3.60 14.98
N ALA A 41 -29.95 4.21 14.69
CA ALA A 41 -28.66 3.54 14.75
C ALA A 41 -28.47 2.83 16.12
N PRO A 42 -27.79 1.68 16.18
CA PRO A 42 -27.53 0.97 17.43
C PRO A 42 -27.00 1.93 18.50
N PRO A 43 -27.47 1.83 19.77
CA PRO A 43 -27.02 2.72 20.86
C PRO A 43 -25.50 2.77 21.06
N SER A 44 -24.78 1.73 20.61
CA SER A 44 -23.32 1.66 20.65
C SER A 44 -22.62 2.63 19.69
N ILE A 45 -23.24 3.02 18.58
CA ILE A 45 -22.68 3.95 17.58
C ILE A 45 -22.89 5.40 18.04
N GLN A 46 -24.06 5.69 18.62
CA GLN A 46 -24.49 7.02 19.09
C GLN A 46 -23.85 7.45 20.42
N ARG A 47 -22.96 6.62 20.98
CA ARG A 47 -22.30 6.95 22.25
C ARG A 47 -21.31 8.09 22.05
N HIS A 48 -21.19 8.96 23.05
CA HIS A 48 -20.15 9.99 23.07
C HIS A 48 -18.77 9.34 23.10
N LEU A 49 -17.93 9.67 22.11
CA LEU A 49 -16.54 9.21 22.02
C LEU A 49 -15.63 10.18 22.75
N ASN A 50 -14.75 9.66 23.61
CA ASN A 50 -13.82 10.45 24.39
C ASN A 50 -12.44 10.37 23.75
N PHE A 51 -12.02 11.49 23.15
CA PHE A 51 -10.67 11.63 22.64
C PHE A 51 -9.80 12.21 23.74
N ILE A 52 -8.54 11.76 23.79
CA ILE A 52 -7.55 12.40 24.66
C ILE A 52 -7.36 13.80 24.10
N GLN A 53 -7.79 14.83 24.85
CA GLN A 53 -7.77 16.22 24.39
C GLN A 53 -6.43 16.53 23.72
N GLU A 54 -6.48 17.10 22.52
CA GLU A 54 -5.30 17.48 21.74
C GLU A 54 -4.41 18.53 22.46
N GLY A 55 -4.88 19.06 23.60
CA GLY A 55 -4.17 19.95 24.53
C GLY A 55 -3.59 19.30 25.81
N GLU A 56 -3.93 18.05 26.16
CA GLU A 56 -3.13 17.33 27.17
C GLU A 56 -1.77 17.05 26.54
N GLN A 57 -0.73 17.71 27.05
CA GLN A 57 0.64 17.50 26.58
C GLN A 57 0.96 16.01 26.70
N TYR A 58 0.96 15.30 25.58
CA TYR A 58 1.73 14.07 25.49
C TYR A 58 3.19 14.47 25.67
N THR A 59 3.62 14.51 26.92
CA THR A 59 5.05 14.46 27.24
C THR A 59 5.62 13.22 26.56
N LYS A 60 6.88 13.27 26.14
CA LYS A 60 7.59 12.13 25.56
C LYS A 60 7.44 10.89 26.46
N GLU A 61 7.33 11.11 27.77
CA GLU A 61 7.11 10.14 28.83
C GLU A 61 5.74 9.47 28.79
N THR A 62 4.66 10.16 28.42
CA THR A 62 3.33 9.55 28.30
C THR A 62 3.08 8.95 26.92
N ALA A 63 3.67 9.53 25.87
CA ALA A 63 3.54 9.05 24.49
C ALA A 63 4.16 7.66 24.26
N LYS A 64 5.24 7.33 24.97
CA LYS A 64 5.96 6.06 24.81
C LYS A 64 5.21 4.84 25.36
N ASP A 65 4.20 5.06 26.21
CA ASP A 65 3.51 4.00 26.95
C ASP A 65 2.04 3.80 26.54
N LYS A 66 1.52 4.64 25.64
CA LYS A 66 0.13 4.54 25.13
C LYS A 66 0.12 4.26 23.62
N THR A 67 -0.76 3.35 23.19
CA THR A 67 -0.97 2.99 21.78
C THR A 67 -2.19 3.72 21.20
N VAL A 68 -3.36 3.12 21.31
CA VAL A 68 -4.66 3.58 20.80
C VAL A 68 -5.76 3.27 21.81
N SER A 69 -6.86 4.00 21.72
CA SER A 69 -8.07 3.79 22.52
C SER A 69 -9.20 3.18 21.68
N THR A 70 -10.17 2.58 22.36
CA THR A 70 -11.41 2.07 21.75
C THR A 70 -12.15 3.17 21.00
N ASP A 71 -12.19 4.40 21.54
CA ASP A 71 -12.91 5.53 20.93
C ASP A 71 -12.23 6.02 19.64
N GLU A 72 -10.90 6.08 19.60
CA GLU A 72 -10.17 6.39 18.36
C GLU A 72 -10.42 5.33 17.27
N CYS A 73 -10.47 4.04 17.61
CA CYS A 73 -10.77 3.00 16.63
C CYS A 73 -12.22 3.06 16.12
N ILE A 74 -13.20 3.42 16.97
CA ILE A 74 -14.59 3.61 16.54
C ILE A 74 -14.72 4.82 15.63
N ALA A 75 -14.11 5.95 15.99
CA ALA A 75 -14.09 7.16 15.14
C ALA A 75 -13.44 6.88 13.78
N HIS A 76 -12.37 6.08 13.78
CA HIS A 76 -11.73 5.65 12.55
C HIS A 76 -12.67 4.78 11.70
N LEU A 77 -13.41 3.82 12.29
CA LEU A 77 -14.41 3.06 11.54
C LEU A 77 -15.49 3.96 10.90
N LYS A 78 -16.02 4.95 11.64
CA LYS A 78 -16.99 5.92 11.11
C LYS A 78 -16.42 6.68 9.91
N PHE A 79 -15.16 7.12 10.02
CA PHE A 79 -14.45 7.77 8.91
C PHE A 79 -14.27 6.84 7.70
N LEU A 80 -13.93 5.56 7.91
CA LEU A 80 -13.80 4.60 6.82
C LEU A 80 -15.15 4.35 6.11
N SER A 81 -16.27 4.31 6.83
CA SER A 81 -17.60 4.21 6.20
C SER A 81 -17.93 5.44 5.36
N ALA A 82 -17.66 6.65 5.85
CA ALA A 82 -17.80 7.88 5.04
C ALA A 82 -16.95 7.84 3.75
N LEU A 83 -15.74 7.26 3.79
CA LEU A 83 -14.90 7.08 2.61
C LEU A 83 -15.43 5.99 1.66
N ALA A 84 -16.02 4.92 2.19
CA ALA A 84 -16.66 3.88 1.39
C ALA A 84 -17.85 4.45 0.61
N ASP A 85 -18.72 5.21 1.29
CA ASP A 85 -19.88 5.89 0.69
C ASP A 85 -19.46 6.91 -0.37
N LEU A 86 -18.39 7.68 -0.10
CA LEU A 86 -17.83 8.61 -1.08
C LEU A 86 -17.38 7.89 -2.36
N ARG A 87 -16.62 6.79 -2.22
CA ARG A 87 -16.16 6.01 -3.37
C ARG A 87 -17.32 5.42 -4.15
N ASP A 88 -18.31 4.86 -3.46
CA ASP A 88 -19.45 4.22 -4.06
C ASP A 88 -20.32 5.26 -4.79
N THR A 89 -20.55 6.43 -4.19
CA THR A 89 -21.24 7.57 -4.83
C THR A 89 -20.52 8.04 -6.10
N VAL A 90 -19.23 8.35 -6.01
CA VAL A 90 -18.45 8.84 -7.17
C VAL A 90 -18.39 7.80 -8.29
N SER A 91 -18.19 6.53 -7.95
CA SER A 91 -18.05 5.48 -8.96
C SER A 91 -19.39 5.15 -9.65
N THR A 92 -20.52 5.28 -8.96
CA THR A 92 -21.85 4.95 -9.48
C THR A 92 -22.60 6.12 -10.12
N THR A 93 -22.17 7.36 -9.92
CA THR A 93 -22.82 8.52 -10.52
C THR A 93 -22.54 8.56 -12.02
N ASP A 94 -23.58 8.37 -12.83
CA ASP A 94 -23.49 8.40 -14.28
C ASP A 94 -23.09 9.78 -14.83
N GLY A 95 -22.34 9.79 -15.93
CA GLY A 95 -21.87 11.00 -16.62
C GLY A 95 -20.72 11.75 -15.96
N LEU A 96 -20.28 11.38 -14.75
CA LEU A 96 -19.12 12.03 -14.13
C LEU A 96 -17.88 11.88 -15.01
N PHE A 97 -17.18 13.00 -15.23
CA PHE A 97 -15.99 13.10 -16.07
C PHE A 97 -16.20 12.64 -17.51
N ASN A 98 -17.40 12.86 -18.06
CA ASN A 98 -17.82 12.44 -19.41
C ASN A 98 -17.76 10.91 -19.62
N LEU A 99 -17.86 10.14 -18.54
CA LEU A 99 -17.95 8.69 -18.58
C LEU A 99 -19.41 8.30 -18.34
N HIS A 100 -20.05 7.73 -19.35
CA HIS A 100 -21.47 7.38 -19.34
C HIS A 100 -21.67 5.87 -19.37
N ASP A 101 -22.63 5.37 -18.59
CA ASP A 101 -22.98 3.94 -18.54
C ASP A 101 -23.55 3.47 -19.89
N GLU A 102 -24.13 4.36 -20.70
CA GLU A 102 -24.55 4.06 -22.08
C GLU A 102 -23.40 3.54 -22.97
N GLN A 103 -22.14 3.92 -22.68
CA GLN A 103 -20.97 3.46 -23.42
C GLN A 103 -20.75 1.94 -23.29
N ILE A 104 -21.36 1.29 -22.28
CA ILE A 104 -21.32 -0.16 -22.08
C ILE A 104 -22.03 -0.91 -23.22
N GLN A 105 -23.08 -0.32 -23.80
CA GLN A 105 -23.91 -0.97 -24.82
C GLN A 105 -23.14 -1.26 -26.13
N GLY A 106 -22.00 -0.62 -26.34
CA GLY A 106 -21.12 -0.86 -27.49
C GLY A 106 -20.32 -2.17 -27.44
N PHE A 107 -20.41 -2.94 -26.35
CA PHE A 107 -19.61 -4.15 -26.11
C PHE A 107 -20.44 -5.43 -26.07
N THR A 108 -19.77 -6.57 -26.30
CA THR A 108 -20.38 -7.90 -26.19
C THR A 108 -20.81 -8.19 -24.75
N ASN A 109 -21.84 -9.03 -24.55
CA ASN A 109 -22.38 -9.34 -23.22
C ASN A 109 -21.31 -9.78 -22.20
N ASP A 110 -20.32 -10.56 -22.62
CA ASP A 110 -19.23 -11.04 -21.76
C ASP A 110 -18.24 -9.93 -21.34
N ASP A 111 -18.15 -8.86 -22.13
CA ASP A 111 -17.28 -7.71 -21.88
C ASP A 111 -18.00 -6.55 -21.21
N GLN A 112 -19.34 -6.47 -21.30
CA GLN A 112 -20.15 -5.42 -20.66
C GLN A 112 -19.89 -5.33 -19.15
N ILE A 113 -19.83 -6.47 -18.45
CA ILE A 113 -19.55 -6.53 -17.01
C ILE A 113 -18.19 -5.90 -16.69
N LYS A 114 -17.19 -6.19 -17.53
CA LYS A 114 -15.83 -5.70 -17.32
C LYS A 114 -15.69 -4.22 -17.65
N VAL A 115 -16.33 -3.78 -18.74
CA VAL A 115 -16.38 -2.37 -19.14
C VAL A 115 -17.09 -1.53 -18.09
N ALA A 116 -18.19 -2.03 -17.53
CA ALA A 116 -18.90 -1.34 -16.46
C ALA A 116 -18.01 -1.13 -15.22
N ALA A 117 -17.26 -2.16 -14.80
CA ALA A 117 -16.28 -2.02 -13.73
C ALA A 117 -15.15 -1.03 -14.07
N LEU A 118 -14.66 -1.02 -15.30
CA LEU A 118 -13.63 -0.07 -15.76
C LEU A 118 -14.11 1.39 -15.73
N ILE A 119 -15.36 1.64 -16.13
CA ILE A 119 -15.97 2.98 -16.05
C ILE A 119 -16.02 3.46 -14.61
N LYS A 120 -16.52 2.61 -13.69
CA LYS A 120 -16.59 2.91 -12.26
C LYS A 120 -15.22 3.18 -11.65
N GLU A 121 -14.24 2.34 -11.98
CA GLU A 121 -12.85 2.53 -11.56
C GLU A 121 -12.30 3.86 -12.08
N LYS A 122 -12.54 4.19 -13.36
CA LYS A 122 -12.03 5.42 -13.97
C LYS A 122 -12.62 6.67 -13.37
N ARG A 123 -13.92 6.70 -13.07
CA ARG A 123 -14.56 7.80 -12.34
C ARG A 123 -13.85 8.02 -11.00
N TRP A 124 -13.64 6.94 -10.24
CA TRP A 124 -12.91 7.01 -8.98
C TRP A 124 -11.47 7.50 -9.15
N ALA A 125 -10.74 6.99 -10.14
CA ALA A 125 -9.36 7.38 -10.37
C ALA A 125 -9.22 8.86 -10.74
N VAL A 126 -10.09 9.40 -11.60
CA VAL A 126 -10.08 10.85 -11.92
C VAL A 126 -10.36 11.67 -10.66
N TYR A 127 -11.37 11.27 -9.87
CA TYR A 127 -11.69 11.92 -8.60
C TYR A 127 -10.49 11.95 -7.63
N VAL A 128 -9.79 10.82 -7.47
CA VAL A 128 -8.60 10.72 -6.60
C VAL A 128 -7.45 11.60 -7.10
N HIS A 129 -7.22 11.71 -8.41
CA HIS A 129 -6.21 12.63 -8.94
C HIS A 129 -6.52 14.09 -8.59
N ARG A 130 -7.79 14.49 -8.68
CA ARG A 130 -8.27 15.81 -8.26
C ARG A 130 -8.10 16.01 -6.75
N ALA A 131 -8.46 15.01 -5.95
CA ALA A 131 -8.31 15.03 -4.49
C ALA A 131 -6.84 15.22 -4.07
N VAL A 132 -5.90 14.54 -4.72
CA VAL A 132 -4.46 14.69 -4.44
C VAL A 132 -3.96 16.08 -4.80
N HIS A 133 -4.48 16.69 -5.87
CA HIS A 133 -4.17 18.09 -6.18
C HIS A 133 -4.74 19.05 -5.14
N ARG A 134 -6.02 18.88 -4.76
CA ARG A 134 -6.68 19.65 -3.69
C ARG A 134 -5.92 19.54 -2.37
N PHE A 135 -5.50 18.33 -1.98
CA PHE A 135 -4.63 18.12 -0.81
C PHE A 135 -3.29 18.84 -0.95
N THR A 136 -2.67 18.81 -2.13
CA THR A 136 -1.39 19.51 -2.37
C THR A 136 -1.55 21.01 -2.15
N VAL A 137 -2.61 21.62 -2.69
CA VAL A 137 -2.92 23.04 -2.53
C VAL A 137 -3.21 23.36 -1.06
N TRP A 138 -4.12 22.62 -0.42
CA TRP A 138 -4.44 22.78 1.01
C TRP A 138 -3.20 22.66 1.91
N HIS A 139 -2.34 21.67 1.68
CA HIS A 139 -1.11 21.48 2.44
C HIS A 139 -0.13 22.66 2.28
N GLN A 140 -0.12 23.29 1.12
CA GLN A 140 0.74 24.45 0.82
C GLN A 140 0.18 25.76 1.37
N THR A 141 -1.13 25.98 1.28
CA THR A 141 -1.77 27.27 1.58
C THR A 141 -2.40 27.33 2.97
N CYS A 142 -2.97 26.23 3.47
CA CYS A 142 -3.72 26.21 4.71
C CYS A 142 -2.89 25.72 5.90
N VAL A 143 -1.96 24.78 5.68
CA VAL A 143 -1.08 24.29 6.75
C VAL A 143 0.06 25.29 6.95
N PRO A 144 0.32 25.78 8.18
CA PRO A 144 1.44 26.67 8.47
C PRO A 144 2.79 26.09 8.04
N THR A 145 3.80 26.95 7.86
CA THR A 145 5.19 26.50 7.77
C THR A 145 5.89 26.75 9.10
N ASP A 146 6.42 25.69 9.69
CA ASP A 146 7.01 25.66 11.03
C ASP A 146 8.18 24.65 11.07
N GLY A 147 8.78 24.44 12.25
CA GLY A 147 9.90 23.53 12.45
C GLY A 147 11.16 24.21 12.99
N MET A 148 12.19 23.40 13.28
CA MET A 148 13.47 23.89 13.82
C MET A 148 14.54 24.16 12.75
N GLY A 149 14.24 23.93 11.47
CA GLY A 149 15.21 24.14 10.40
C GLY A 149 15.52 25.62 10.15
N ALA A 150 16.76 25.92 9.76
CA ALA A 150 17.24 27.30 9.62
C ALA A 150 16.56 28.09 8.49
N ASP A 151 15.95 27.42 7.50
CA ASP A 151 15.30 28.05 6.35
C ASP A 151 13.78 28.12 6.54
N TYR A 152 13.34 29.08 7.37
CA TYR A 152 11.94 29.28 7.74
C TYR A 152 11.29 27.97 8.23
N GLY A 153 11.95 27.24 9.12
CA GLY A 153 11.49 25.96 9.67
C GLY A 153 11.89 24.73 8.85
N ARG A 154 12.32 24.89 7.60
CA ARG A 154 12.78 23.80 6.73
C ARG A 154 14.24 23.45 6.97
N LEU A 155 14.53 22.15 6.96
CA LEU A 155 15.89 21.64 7.15
C LEU A 155 16.84 22.03 6.02
N THR A 156 18.05 22.40 6.42
CA THR A 156 19.21 22.58 5.54
C THR A 156 20.25 21.48 5.78
N LEU A 157 21.24 21.36 4.87
CA LEU A 157 22.39 20.47 5.08
C LEU A 157 23.14 20.82 6.38
N ASP A 158 23.27 22.10 6.72
CA ASP A 158 23.98 22.55 7.91
C ASP A 158 23.25 22.17 9.21
N ASP A 159 21.92 22.20 9.20
CA ASP A 159 21.10 21.73 10.34
C ASP A 159 21.36 20.26 10.65
N ILE A 160 21.61 19.44 9.63
CA ILE A 160 21.84 18.00 9.80
C ILE A 160 23.29 17.71 10.19
N GLU A 161 24.27 18.41 9.60
CA GLU A 161 25.68 18.05 9.75
C GLU A 161 26.40 18.76 10.89
N LYS A 162 26.03 19.99 11.20
CA LYS A 162 26.82 20.88 12.07
C LYS A 162 26.12 21.20 13.39
N SER A 163 24.80 21.15 13.44
CA SER A 163 24.03 21.61 14.60
C SER A 163 24.22 20.74 15.85
N GLY A 164 24.48 19.42 15.67
CA GLY A 164 24.51 18.44 16.77
C GLY A 164 23.16 18.27 17.48
N VAL A 165 22.07 18.79 16.91
CA VAL A 165 20.71 18.76 17.46
C VAL A 165 19.69 18.30 16.42
N TYR A 166 20.12 17.67 15.33
CA TYR A 166 19.24 17.12 14.31
C TYR A 166 18.25 16.10 14.90
N ALA A 167 18.71 15.23 15.81
CA ALA A 167 17.84 14.27 16.49
C ALA A 167 16.72 14.93 17.31
N ARG A 168 16.90 16.18 17.75
CA ARG A 168 15.90 16.92 18.53
C ARG A 168 14.75 17.49 17.69
N HIS A 169 14.82 17.42 16.36
CA HIS A 169 13.76 17.92 15.49
C HIS A 169 12.44 17.15 15.66
N THR A 170 12.49 15.89 16.13
CA THR A 170 11.30 15.11 16.50
C THR A 170 10.82 15.34 17.93
N GLU A 171 11.49 16.21 18.70
CA GLU A 171 11.03 16.67 20.01
C GLU A 171 10.15 17.92 19.90
N TRP A 172 9.60 18.17 18.71
CA TRP A 172 8.68 19.27 18.43
C TRP A 172 7.46 19.23 19.36
N ARG A 173 7.12 20.39 19.95
CA ARG A 173 6.06 20.49 20.97
C ARG A 173 4.87 21.34 20.57
N SER A 174 5.04 22.19 19.55
CA SER A 174 3.95 22.99 19.02
C SER A 174 3.01 22.10 18.20
N ARG A 175 1.73 22.48 18.17
CA ARG A 175 0.64 21.74 17.53
C ARG A 175 -0.31 22.73 16.86
N LEU A 176 -0.90 22.29 15.76
CA LEU A 176 -2.10 22.88 15.19
C LEU A 176 -3.26 22.59 16.14
N PHE A 177 -4.01 23.64 16.45
CA PHE A 177 -5.27 23.51 17.16
C PHE A 177 -6.38 23.40 16.12
N TRP A 178 -6.95 22.21 15.99
CA TRP A 178 -8.04 21.97 15.05
C TRP A 178 -9.33 22.58 15.57
N THR A 179 -9.70 23.71 14.98
CA THR A 179 -11.01 24.31 15.18
C THR A 179 -11.96 23.84 14.08
N PRO A 180 -13.27 23.83 14.34
CA PRO A 180 -14.23 23.28 13.39
C PRO A 180 -14.26 24.03 12.04
N ASP A 181 -13.86 25.30 12.01
CA ASP A 181 -13.78 26.17 10.84
C ASP A 181 -12.53 25.98 9.96
N ILE A 182 -11.56 25.14 10.36
CA ILE A 182 -10.33 24.91 9.58
C ILE A 182 -10.18 23.47 9.06
N ILE A 183 -11.20 22.64 9.26
CA ILE A 183 -11.20 21.26 8.79
C ILE A 183 -11.37 21.21 7.26
N PRO A 184 -10.58 20.40 6.53
CA PRO A 184 -10.72 20.32 5.08
C PRO A 184 -11.88 19.40 4.64
N PRO A 185 -12.22 19.41 3.34
CA PRO A 185 -13.17 18.48 2.73
C PRO A 185 -12.79 17.01 2.89
N LEU A 186 -13.77 16.11 2.76
CA LEU A 186 -13.60 14.67 2.97
C LEU A 186 -12.55 14.04 2.04
N ASP A 187 -12.44 14.50 0.79
CA ASP A 187 -11.48 13.98 -0.18
C ASP A 187 -10.03 14.39 0.17
N VAL A 188 -9.84 15.59 0.71
CA VAL A 188 -8.55 16.06 1.25
C VAL A 188 -8.19 15.27 2.52
N LEU A 189 -9.15 15.02 3.41
CA LEU A 189 -8.97 14.15 4.59
C LEU A 189 -8.58 12.72 4.19
N MET A 190 -9.19 12.17 3.14
CA MET A 190 -8.87 10.83 2.60
C MET A 190 -7.41 10.73 2.15
N VAL A 191 -6.93 11.73 1.40
CA VAL A 191 -5.54 11.78 0.94
C VAL A 191 -4.59 11.93 2.13
N TRP A 192 -4.93 12.81 3.08
CA TRP A 192 -4.12 13.02 4.28
C TRP A 192 -4.02 11.76 5.15
N HIS A 193 -5.15 11.08 5.37
CA HIS A 193 -5.22 9.79 6.06
C HIS A 193 -4.26 8.77 5.42
N SER A 194 -4.39 8.54 4.10
CA SER A 194 -3.56 7.58 3.36
C SER A 194 -2.06 7.93 3.43
N TYR A 195 -1.72 9.22 3.50
CA TYR A 195 -0.35 9.69 3.61
C TYR A 195 0.25 9.40 5.00
N MET A 196 -0.51 9.61 6.07
CA MET A 196 -0.06 9.36 7.46
C MET A 196 0.20 7.88 7.76
N LEU A 197 -0.46 6.96 7.04
CA LEU A 197 -0.21 5.51 7.09
C LEU A 197 1.16 5.09 6.52
N ASN A 198 1.97 6.06 6.08
CA ASN A 198 3.36 5.90 5.66
C ASN A 198 4.28 6.72 6.59
N PRO A 199 4.49 6.30 7.85
CA PRO A 199 5.00 7.16 8.91
C PRO A 199 6.42 7.69 8.64
N ARG A 200 7.29 6.93 7.95
CA ARG A 200 8.62 7.42 7.59
C ARG A 200 8.58 8.48 6.49
N HIS A 201 7.72 8.31 5.47
CA HIS A 201 7.55 9.28 4.40
C HIS A 201 6.93 10.57 4.91
N PHE A 202 5.87 10.44 5.71
CA PHE A 202 5.19 11.58 6.31
C PHE A 202 6.13 12.40 7.21
N LEU A 203 6.88 11.74 8.11
CA LEU A 203 7.88 12.43 8.95
C LEU A 203 8.95 13.15 8.11
N GLU A 204 9.51 12.47 7.11
CA GLU A 204 10.56 13.03 6.26
C GLU A 204 10.08 14.30 5.53
N ASP A 205 8.88 14.28 4.95
CA ASP A 205 8.34 15.44 4.28
C ASP A 205 7.94 16.56 5.24
N CYS A 206 7.40 16.26 6.43
CA CYS A 206 7.12 17.28 7.44
C CYS A 206 8.41 18.01 7.87
N LEU A 207 9.50 17.28 8.04
CA LEU A 207 10.81 17.85 8.34
C LEU A 207 11.36 18.70 7.18
N ARG A 208 11.23 18.21 5.94
CA ARG A 208 11.77 18.89 4.74
C ARG A 208 10.96 20.11 4.32
N LEU A 209 9.64 20.03 4.44
CA LEU A 209 8.69 21.06 4.01
C LEU A 209 8.36 22.05 5.13
N GLY A 210 8.80 21.77 6.36
CA GLY A 210 8.56 22.59 7.55
C GLY A 210 7.10 22.54 7.97
N LYS A 211 6.62 21.36 8.37
CA LYS A 211 5.22 21.06 8.69
C LYS A 211 5.14 20.21 9.97
N MET A 212 5.94 20.55 10.97
CA MET A 212 6.08 19.77 12.19
C MET A 212 4.90 19.97 13.15
N ASP A 213 4.19 21.10 13.10
CA ASP A 213 2.92 21.27 13.81
C ASP A 213 1.89 20.26 13.29
N LEU A 214 1.77 20.11 11.97
CA LEU A 214 0.88 19.11 11.35
C LEU A 214 1.25 17.68 11.80
N TRP A 215 2.53 17.34 11.78
CA TRP A 215 3.02 16.04 12.24
C TRP A 215 2.73 15.79 13.73
N ALA A 216 2.91 16.81 14.56
CA ALA A 216 2.76 16.70 16.01
C ALA A 216 1.30 16.64 16.46
N SER A 217 0.38 17.23 15.70
CA SER A 217 -1.05 17.29 16.03
C SER A 217 -1.76 15.97 15.78
N GLY A 218 -1.39 15.26 14.72
CA GLY A 218 -2.09 14.06 14.30
C GLY A 218 -3.44 14.36 13.65
N PHE A 219 -4.19 13.28 13.40
CA PHE A 219 -5.46 13.32 12.70
C PHE A 219 -6.59 13.78 13.66
N PRO A 220 -7.40 14.79 13.28
CA PRO A 220 -8.30 15.49 14.20
C PRO A 220 -9.59 14.71 14.49
N TRP A 221 -9.49 13.60 15.22
CA TRP A 221 -10.63 12.71 15.46
C TRP A 221 -11.81 13.39 16.14
N GLU A 222 -11.56 14.30 17.07
CA GLU A 222 -12.64 15.00 17.78
C GLU A 222 -13.50 15.83 16.83
N VAL A 223 -12.86 16.63 15.97
CA VAL A 223 -13.55 17.49 15.00
C VAL A 223 -14.18 16.67 13.88
N ILE A 224 -13.47 15.67 13.36
CA ILE A 224 -13.98 14.79 12.29
C ILE A 224 -15.21 14.01 12.78
N ASN A 225 -15.13 13.37 13.95
CA ASN A 225 -16.25 12.60 14.49
C ASN A 225 -17.47 13.49 14.80
N ARG A 226 -17.26 14.76 15.16
CA ARG A 226 -18.37 15.71 15.36
C ARG A 226 -19.19 15.96 14.10
N TYR A 227 -18.56 15.88 12.93
CA TYR A 227 -19.17 16.21 11.64
C TYR A 227 -19.51 14.99 10.77
N ILE A 228 -19.25 13.78 11.25
CA ILE A 228 -19.76 12.56 10.61
C ILE A 228 -21.08 12.19 11.30
N ASP A 229 -22.17 12.16 10.54
CA ASP A 229 -23.47 11.76 11.06
C ASP A 229 -23.48 10.27 11.49
N ASP A 230 -24.00 9.97 12.68
CA ASP A 230 -23.93 8.64 13.28
C ASP A 230 -24.83 7.59 12.59
N SER A 231 -25.72 8.02 11.70
CA SER A 231 -26.66 7.13 11.00
C SER A 231 -26.32 6.99 9.53
N SER A 232 -26.04 8.10 8.87
CA SER A 232 -25.78 8.18 7.43
C SER A 232 -24.30 8.24 7.07
N PHE A 233 -23.41 8.45 8.04
CA PHE A 233 -21.96 8.66 7.86
C PHE A 233 -21.58 9.80 6.91
N ASN A 234 -22.53 10.66 6.56
CA ASN A 234 -22.28 11.86 5.77
C ASN A 234 -21.40 12.84 6.55
N TYR A 235 -20.39 13.38 5.88
CA TYR A 235 -19.51 14.40 6.43
C TYR A 235 -20.08 15.81 6.16
N LEU A 236 -20.53 16.48 7.21
CA LEU A 236 -21.32 17.71 7.15
C LEU A 236 -20.72 18.82 8.04
N PRO A 237 -19.58 19.43 7.67
CA PRO A 237 -19.00 20.54 8.42
C PRO A 237 -19.79 21.84 8.26
N GLU A 238 -19.50 22.80 9.15
CA GLU A 238 -20.12 24.13 9.16
C GLU A 238 -19.70 24.99 7.96
N GLN A 239 -20.54 25.98 7.62
CA GLN A 239 -20.33 26.89 6.49
C GLN A 239 -19.01 27.68 6.59
N ASP A 240 -18.53 27.95 7.80
CA ASP A 240 -17.25 28.65 7.99
C ASP A 240 -16.06 27.82 7.51
N ALA A 241 -16.10 26.48 7.67
CA ALA A 241 -15.07 25.59 7.13
C ALA A 241 -15.05 25.62 5.60
N ILE A 242 -16.25 25.62 5.00
CA ILE A 242 -16.46 25.75 3.55
C ILE A 242 -15.82 27.05 3.05
N ASN A 243 -16.25 28.18 3.60
CA ASN A 243 -15.78 29.51 3.20
C ASN A 243 -14.26 29.67 3.39
N ASN A 244 -13.71 29.13 4.48
CA ASN A 244 -12.28 29.21 4.78
C ASN A 244 -11.44 28.36 3.81
N PHE A 245 -11.89 27.16 3.47
CA PHE A 245 -11.22 26.31 2.49
C PHE A 245 -11.21 26.98 1.12
N GLU A 246 -12.38 27.39 0.63
CA GLU A 246 -12.53 28.02 -0.68
C GLU A 246 -11.74 29.33 -0.77
N GLY A 247 -11.85 30.19 0.25
CA GLY A 247 -11.14 31.46 0.31
C GLY A 247 -9.61 31.34 0.35
N LYS A 248 -9.07 30.30 1.00
CA LYS A 248 -7.60 30.09 1.12
C LYS A 248 -6.99 29.31 -0.04
N THR A 249 -7.75 28.39 -0.64
CA THR A 249 -7.25 27.51 -1.70
C THR A 249 -7.60 28.01 -3.10
N GLY A 250 -8.69 28.76 -3.24
CA GLY A 250 -9.27 29.10 -4.54
C GLY A 250 -9.91 27.90 -5.26
N LEU A 251 -10.11 26.78 -4.56
CA LEU A 251 -10.78 25.57 -5.05
C LEU A 251 -12.17 25.48 -4.41
N GLU A 252 -13.12 24.85 -5.08
CA GLU A 252 -14.49 24.66 -4.56
C GLU A 252 -14.49 23.68 -3.39
N TRP A 253 -15.44 23.76 -2.46
CA TRP A 253 -15.49 22.81 -1.35
C TRP A 253 -15.76 21.37 -1.80
N ASP A 254 -16.65 21.18 -2.77
CA ASP A 254 -16.88 19.89 -3.40
C ASP A 254 -15.89 19.70 -4.56
N ASN A 255 -15.14 18.60 -4.51
CA ASN A 255 -14.27 18.18 -5.60
C ASN A 255 -15.02 18.17 -6.94
N LEU A 256 -16.26 17.69 -7.02
CA LEU A 256 -17.01 17.61 -8.27
C LEU A 256 -17.33 18.98 -8.88
N HIS A 257 -17.33 20.05 -8.08
CA HIS A 257 -17.57 21.42 -8.55
C HIS A 257 -16.31 22.15 -9.03
N ASP A 258 -15.10 21.65 -8.73
CA ASP A 258 -13.86 22.21 -9.25
C ASP A 258 -13.87 22.25 -10.80
N ALA A 259 -12.99 23.09 -11.37
CA ALA A 259 -12.78 23.14 -12.80
C ALA A 259 -12.45 21.75 -13.40
N PRO A 260 -12.86 21.47 -14.67
CA PRO A 260 -12.55 20.22 -15.37
C PRO A 260 -11.08 20.14 -15.85
N HIS A 261 -10.27 21.13 -15.49
CA HIS A 261 -8.86 21.24 -15.86
C HIS A 261 -7.96 21.52 -14.65
N ILE A 262 -6.66 21.28 -14.84
CA ILE A 262 -5.56 21.67 -13.96
C ILE A 262 -4.66 22.68 -14.68
N LEU A 263 -4.08 23.61 -13.93
CA LEU A 263 -3.03 24.51 -14.42
C LEU A 263 -1.66 23.91 -14.17
N LEU A 264 -0.89 23.67 -15.25
CA LEU A 264 0.50 23.20 -15.17
C LEU A 264 1.45 24.24 -15.75
N ARG A 265 2.51 24.56 -15.00
CA ARG A 265 3.56 25.48 -15.46
C ARG A 265 4.54 24.77 -16.40
N CYS A 266 4.75 25.33 -17.59
CA CYS A 266 5.67 24.74 -18.56
C CYS A 266 7.13 24.82 -18.08
N ALA A 267 7.82 23.68 -17.95
CA ALA A 267 9.24 23.62 -17.54
C ALA A 267 10.16 24.49 -18.42
N ARG A 268 9.86 24.62 -19.72
CA ARG A 268 10.69 25.40 -20.65
C ARG A 268 10.47 26.92 -20.58
N CYS A 269 9.22 27.36 -20.78
CA CYS A 269 8.92 28.79 -20.93
C CYS A 269 8.24 29.40 -19.71
N GLN A 270 7.89 28.60 -18.71
CA GLN A 270 7.25 29.01 -17.46
C GLN A 270 5.83 29.58 -17.61
N ASN A 271 5.22 29.51 -18.80
CA ASN A 271 3.81 29.85 -19.00
C ASN A 271 2.89 28.74 -18.52
N ASP A 272 1.79 29.13 -17.87
CA ASP A 272 0.76 28.21 -17.39
C ASP A 272 -0.04 27.61 -18.55
N GLN A 273 -0.34 26.32 -18.44
CA GLN A 273 -1.06 25.53 -19.43
C GLN A 273 -2.32 24.95 -18.80
N ILE A 274 -3.44 25.11 -19.50
CA ILE A 274 -4.74 24.54 -19.12
C ILE A 274 -4.78 23.11 -19.66
N ILE A 275 -4.88 22.14 -18.76
CA ILE A 275 -4.85 20.71 -19.10
C ILE A 275 -6.10 20.04 -18.52
N MET A 276 -6.87 19.33 -19.33
CA MET A 276 -8.04 18.60 -18.82
C MET A 276 -7.62 17.43 -17.93
N TRP A 277 -8.39 17.18 -16.87
CA TRP A 277 -8.20 15.98 -16.02
C TRP A 277 -8.43 14.70 -16.81
N GLN A 278 -9.46 14.72 -17.65
CA GLN A 278 -9.92 13.63 -18.50
C GLN A 278 -10.28 14.23 -19.87
N PRO A 279 -10.06 13.53 -20.99
CA PRO A 279 -10.50 14.01 -22.30
C PRO A 279 -12.02 14.18 -22.37
N ASP A 280 -12.51 15.14 -23.16
CA ASP A 280 -13.95 15.39 -23.32
C ASP A 280 -14.72 14.17 -23.88
N MET A 281 -14.05 13.37 -24.72
CA MET A 281 -14.59 12.15 -25.32
C MET A 281 -13.67 10.97 -24.96
N PRO A 282 -13.76 10.41 -23.74
CA PRO A 282 -12.90 9.32 -23.33
C PRO A 282 -13.24 8.05 -24.12
N VAL A 283 -12.22 7.44 -24.74
CA VAL A 283 -12.38 6.19 -25.51
C VAL A 283 -12.08 5.00 -24.60
N ILE A 284 -13.11 4.16 -24.42
CA ILE A 284 -12.96 2.85 -23.78
C ILE A 284 -12.35 1.89 -24.80
N GLY A 285 -11.10 1.50 -24.56
CA GLY A 285 -10.36 0.59 -25.42
C GLY A 285 -10.68 -0.88 -25.13
N SER A 286 -9.68 -1.73 -25.34
CA SER A 286 -9.78 -3.16 -24.99
C SER A 286 -9.58 -3.38 -23.49
N LEU A 287 -9.97 -4.54 -22.96
CA LEU A 287 -9.68 -4.91 -21.57
C LEU A 287 -8.18 -4.86 -21.20
N LEU A 288 -7.30 -4.97 -22.19
CA LEU A 288 -5.85 -4.91 -22.03
C LEU A 288 -5.30 -3.47 -22.08
N GLN A 289 -6.05 -2.54 -22.67
CA GLN A 289 -5.73 -1.12 -22.78
C GLN A 289 -7.04 -0.32 -22.64
N PRO A 290 -7.58 -0.22 -21.42
CA PRO A 290 -8.98 0.15 -21.19
C PRO A 290 -9.27 1.62 -21.48
N PHE A 291 -8.28 2.51 -21.36
CA PHE A 291 -8.45 3.93 -21.65
C PHE A 291 -7.26 4.43 -22.47
N MET A 292 -7.53 4.90 -23.69
CA MET A 292 -6.55 5.55 -24.55
C MET A 292 -6.82 7.06 -24.54
N GLY A 293 -6.36 7.71 -23.48
CA GLY A 293 -6.59 9.13 -23.24
C GLY A 293 -5.29 9.92 -23.04
N ASN A 294 -5.39 11.24 -23.17
CA ASN A 294 -4.30 12.18 -22.94
C ASN A 294 -4.64 13.21 -21.86
N GLY A 295 -5.62 12.94 -21.00
CA GLY A 295 -5.92 13.75 -19.82
C GLY A 295 -4.84 13.60 -18.76
N TYR A 296 -4.76 14.53 -17.81
CA TYR A 296 -3.75 14.48 -16.75
C TYR A 296 -3.90 13.26 -15.83
N ALA A 297 -5.10 12.70 -15.68
CA ALA A 297 -5.35 11.49 -14.90
C ALA A 297 -5.16 10.19 -15.72
N ASP A 298 -4.66 10.28 -16.96
CA ASP A 298 -4.38 9.13 -17.82
C ASP A 298 -2.91 8.73 -17.76
N LYS A 299 -2.66 7.42 -17.87
CA LYS A 299 -1.31 6.85 -17.97
C LYS A 299 -0.46 7.51 -19.06
N ASP A 300 -1.05 7.74 -20.22
CA ASP A 300 -0.38 8.25 -21.42
C ASP A 300 -0.55 9.77 -21.62
N PHE A 301 -0.75 10.53 -20.52
CA PHE A 301 -0.86 11.98 -20.53
C PHE A 301 0.22 12.65 -21.40
N ARG A 302 -0.25 13.47 -22.35
CA ARG A 302 0.60 14.28 -23.22
C ARG A 302 -0.12 15.57 -23.63
N ALA A 303 0.59 16.68 -23.48
CA ALA A 303 0.14 18.00 -23.92
C ALA A 303 1.28 18.81 -24.53
N SER A 304 0.97 19.65 -25.52
CA SER A 304 1.95 20.58 -26.10
C SER A 304 1.75 21.97 -25.51
N CYS A 305 2.81 22.58 -25.00
CA CYS A 305 2.75 23.95 -24.50
C CYS A 305 2.37 24.92 -25.63
N THR A 306 1.32 25.70 -25.43
CA THR A 306 0.77 26.65 -26.40
C THR A 306 1.74 27.78 -26.75
N SER A 307 2.70 28.08 -25.87
CA SER A 307 3.64 29.19 -26.05
C SER A 307 4.96 28.80 -26.70
N CYS A 308 5.48 27.59 -26.42
CA CYS A 308 6.82 27.19 -26.86
C CYS A 308 6.92 25.78 -27.48
N GLY A 309 5.79 25.07 -27.60
CA GLY A 309 5.71 23.72 -28.17
C GLY A 309 6.37 22.62 -27.35
N PHE A 310 6.79 22.90 -26.11
CA PHE A 310 7.38 21.88 -25.23
C PHE A 310 6.34 20.81 -24.87
N MET A 311 6.74 19.53 -24.96
CA MET A 311 5.86 18.40 -24.68
C MET A 311 5.84 18.10 -23.18
N ILE A 312 4.68 18.33 -22.56
CA ILE A 312 4.40 18.07 -21.15
C ILE A 312 3.81 16.67 -21.03
N THR A 313 4.43 15.83 -20.22
CA THR A 313 4.05 14.44 -19.93
C THR A 313 4.31 14.16 -18.45
N HIS A 314 3.80 13.05 -17.89
CA HIS A 314 4.18 12.66 -16.54
C HIS A 314 5.70 12.49 -16.38
N SER A 315 6.38 12.00 -17.41
CA SER A 315 7.84 11.86 -17.40
C SER A 315 8.54 13.22 -17.28
N SER A 316 8.15 14.21 -18.08
CA SER A 316 8.78 15.53 -18.02
C SER A 316 8.46 16.28 -16.72
N LEU A 317 7.29 16.05 -16.12
CA LEU A 317 6.96 16.59 -14.79
C LEU A 317 7.82 15.98 -13.66
N ARG A 318 8.15 14.69 -13.73
CA ARG A 318 9.05 14.03 -12.77
C ARG A 318 10.48 14.58 -12.84
N VAL A 319 10.95 14.86 -14.05
CA VAL A 319 12.25 15.50 -14.30
C VAL A 319 12.27 16.93 -13.79
N GLU A 320 11.19 17.69 -14.03
CA GLU A 320 11.04 19.05 -13.51
C GLU A 320 11.05 19.07 -11.98
N LYS A 321 10.35 18.14 -11.32
CA LYS A 321 10.41 17.98 -9.86
C LYS A 321 11.84 17.77 -9.36
N PHE A 322 12.60 16.86 -9.98
CA PHE A 322 14.01 16.64 -9.63
C PHE A 322 14.85 17.91 -9.83
N HIS A 323 14.62 18.61 -10.95
CA HIS A 323 15.32 19.85 -11.26
C HIS A 323 15.05 20.93 -10.20
N GLN A 324 13.81 21.12 -9.78
CA GLN A 324 13.43 22.07 -8.73
C GLN A 324 14.04 21.72 -7.37
N ASP A 325 14.01 20.45 -6.97
CA ASP A 325 14.67 20.01 -5.73
C ASP A 325 16.19 20.22 -5.78
N MET A 326 16.82 19.96 -6.92
CA MET A 326 18.25 20.24 -7.13
C MET A 326 18.55 21.74 -7.06
N GLN A 327 17.71 22.60 -7.65
CA GLN A 327 17.86 24.05 -7.54
C GLN A 327 17.72 24.51 -6.08
N ASN A 328 16.76 23.95 -5.34
CA ASN A 328 16.57 24.23 -3.92
C ASN A 328 17.78 23.78 -3.06
N LEU A 329 18.37 22.64 -3.39
CA LEU A 329 19.63 22.18 -2.78
C LEU A 329 20.77 23.16 -3.04
N ILE A 330 20.92 23.64 -4.27
CA ILE A 330 22.00 24.57 -4.64
C ILE A 330 21.82 25.93 -3.97
N GLN A 331 20.60 26.48 -4.01
CA GLN A 331 20.32 27.85 -3.60
C GLN A 331 20.11 27.98 -2.08
N TYR A 332 19.37 27.05 -1.48
CA TYR A 332 18.92 27.12 -0.08
C TYR A 332 19.52 26.03 0.81
N GLN A 333 20.41 25.18 0.27
CA GLN A 333 20.97 24.03 1.00
C GLN A 333 19.90 23.05 1.51
N ARG A 334 18.71 23.01 0.88
CA ARG A 334 17.66 22.05 1.22
C ARG A 334 18.05 20.64 0.74
N PRO A 335 18.16 19.63 1.61
CA PRO A 335 18.54 18.28 1.20
C PRO A 335 17.58 17.69 0.17
N MET A 336 18.08 16.85 -0.73
CA MET A 336 17.22 16.11 -1.64
C MET A 336 16.26 15.20 -0.84
N PRO A 337 14.99 15.05 -1.24
CA PRO A 337 14.08 14.05 -0.69
C PRO A 337 14.70 12.65 -0.61
N GLY A 338 14.39 11.90 0.44
CA GLY A 338 14.92 10.54 0.68
C GLY A 338 16.28 10.48 1.38
N THR A 339 16.86 11.62 1.77
CA THR A 339 18.26 11.72 2.25
C THR A 339 18.43 12.14 3.71
N ILE A 340 17.33 12.42 4.43
CA ILE A 340 17.44 13.00 5.78
C ILE A 340 17.23 11.98 6.91
N LEU A 341 16.53 10.87 6.69
CA LEU A 341 16.36 9.83 7.71
C LEU A 341 17.45 8.73 7.64
N THR A 342 17.83 8.20 8.79
CA THR A 342 18.72 7.02 8.89
C THR A 342 18.03 5.74 8.38
N LEU A 343 18.76 4.62 8.30
CA LEU A 343 18.17 3.29 8.04
C LEU A 343 17.05 2.89 9.02
N ASN A 344 17.13 3.42 10.25
CA ASN A 344 16.13 3.20 11.29
C ASN A 344 14.88 4.07 11.14
N GLY A 345 14.83 4.96 10.14
CA GLY A 345 13.68 5.83 9.89
C GLY A 345 13.56 6.99 10.88
N VAL A 346 14.66 7.34 11.55
CA VAL A 346 14.71 8.44 12.52
C VAL A 346 15.78 9.45 12.11
N PRO A 347 15.61 10.75 12.45
CA PRO A 347 16.72 11.69 12.49
C PRO A 347 17.82 11.18 13.41
N GLY A 348 19.09 11.40 13.05
CA GLY A 348 20.22 10.95 13.87
C GLY A 348 21.35 11.96 13.81
N ASP A 349 21.82 12.41 14.96
CA ASP A 349 22.96 13.30 15.01
C ASP A 349 24.21 12.59 14.46
N PRO A 350 25.01 13.26 13.59
CA PRO A 350 26.31 12.74 13.22
C PRO A 350 27.13 12.55 14.50
N ARG A 351 27.72 11.35 14.69
CA ARG A 351 28.66 11.16 15.81
C ARG A 351 29.89 12.05 15.57
N PRO A 352 30.58 12.54 16.62
CA PRO A 352 31.83 13.29 16.45
C PRO A 352 32.81 12.51 15.56
N ASN A 353 33.26 13.13 14.46
CA ASN A 353 34.12 12.54 13.41
C ASN A 353 33.46 11.51 12.48
N PHE A 354 32.14 11.28 12.55
CA PHE A 354 31.40 10.41 11.64
C PHE A 354 30.42 11.21 10.78
N ARG A 355 30.32 10.83 9.51
CA ARG A 355 29.42 11.46 8.53
C ARG A 355 28.00 10.93 8.67
N PHE A 356 27.01 11.78 8.35
CA PHE A 356 25.64 11.33 8.16
C PHE A 356 25.47 10.72 6.77
N GLN A 357 25.51 9.38 6.71
CA GLN A 357 25.63 8.63 5.46
C GLN A 357 24.43 8.83 4.51
N SER A 358 23.23 9.05 5.06
CA SER A 358 22.05 9.28 4.22
C SER A 358 22.11 10.56 3.38
N LEU A 359 22.92 11.54 3.77
CA LEU A 359 23.09 12.79 3.01
C LEU A 359 23.99 12.65 1.78
N PHE A 360 24.63 11.49 1.58
CA PHE A 360 25.54 11.26 0.46
C PHE A 360 24.98 11.70 -0.92
N PRO A 361 23.72 11.41 -1.30
CA PRO A 361 23.20 11.83 -2.61
C PRO A 361 23.18 13.36 -2.79
N SER A 362 22.74 14.09 -1.76
CA SER A 362 22.75 15.56 -1.75
C SER A 362 24.18 16.10 -1.90
N LYS A 363 25.15 15.51 -1.19
CA LYS A 363 26.57 15.90 -1.30
C LYS A 363 27.19 15.56 -2.66
N LEU A 364 26.85 14.41 -3.23
CA LEU A 364 27.32 13.98 -4.54
C LEU A 364 26.86 14.98 -5.61
N ILE A 365 25.58 15.39 -5.55
CA ILE A 365 25.03 16.40 -6.46
C ILE A 365 25.77 17.73 -6.29
N MET A 366 25.88 18.24 -5.05
CA MET A 366 26.53 19.51 -4.76
C MET A 366 28.00 19.56 -5.18
N SER A 367 28.75 18.48 -4.93
CA SER A 367 30.21 18.47 -5.07
C SER A 367 30.69 18.08 -6.47
N ALA A 368 29.86 17.36 -7.24
CA ALA A 368 30.32 16.73 -8.47
C ALA A 368 29.32 16.77 -9.63
N LEU A 369 28.02 16.62 -9.38
CA LEU A 369 27.04 16.45 -10.47
C LEU A 369 26.29 17.73 -10.85
N ARG A 370 26.37 18.78 -10.04
CA ARG A 370 25.65 20.06 -10.23
C ARG A 370 25.71 20.55 -11.67
N PHE A 371 26.91 20.71 -12.24
CA PHE A 371 27.06 21.28 -13.57
C PHE A 371 26.53 20.34 -14.67
N THR A 372 26.89 19.06 -14.61
CA THR A 372 26.46 18.05 -15.56
C THR A 372 24.93 17.90 -15.58
N LEU A 373 24.31 17.81 -14.40
CA LEU A 373 22.85 17.73 -14.27
C LEU A 373 22.18 19.02 -14.71
N SER A 374 22.72 20.20 -14.37
CA SER A 374 22.13 21.47 -14.82
C SER A 374 22.08 21.59 -16.34
N THR A 375 23.08 21.06 -17.05
CA THR A 375 23.09 21.05 -18.52
C THR A 375 22.09 20.03 -19.08
N ILE A 376 22.08 18.81 -18.54
CA ILE A 376 21.25 17.70 -19.05
C ILE A 376 19.76 17.94 -18.78
N LEU A 377 19.43 18.58 -17.66
CA LEU A 377 18.05 18.86 -17.25
C LEU A 377 17.50 20.14 -17.88
N ASN A 378 18.30 20.90 -18.62
CA ASN A 378 17.83 22.13 -19.25
C ASN A 378 16.85 21.79 -20.39
N PRO A 379 15.56 22.18 -20.30
CA PRO A 379 14.53 21.80 -21.28
C PRO A 379 14.66 22.51 -22.64
N VAL A 380 15.55 23.51 -22.75
CA VAL A 380 15.93 24.14 -24.02
C VAL A 380 16.98 23.29 -24.74
N LEU A 381 17.97 22.77 -24.01
CA LEU A 381 19.06 21.97 -24.57
C LEU A 381 18.68 20.50 -24.77
N ASN A 382 17.89 19.94 -23.84
CA ASN A 382 17.48 18.55 -23.84
C ASN A 382 15.99 18.43 -23.48
N PRO A 383 15.07 18.66 -24.43
CA PRO A 383 13.64 18.56 -24.18
C PRO A 383 13.12 17.18 -23.82
N THR A 384 13.89 16.14 -24.12
CA THR A 384 13.51 14.73 -23.93
C THR A 384 14.17 14.11 -22.70
N ALA A 385 14.74 14.94 -21.81
CA ALA A 385 15.33 14.49 -20.57
C ALA A 385 14.37 13.60 -19.77
N SER A 386 14.91 12.57 -19.13
CA SER A 386 14.16 11.56 -18.40
C SER A 386 14.84 11.22 -17.07
N MET A 387 14.10 10.56 -16.18
CA MET A 387 14.69 9.99 -14.96
C MET A 387 15.76 8.92 -15.26
N ALA A 388 15.73 8.30 -16.44
CA ALA A 388 16.76 7.36 -16.88
C ALA A 388 18.11 8.04 -17.16
N ASP A 389 18.10 9.29 -17.65
CA ASP A 389 19.32 10.07 -17.85
C ASP A 389 19.97 10.42 -16.51
N ILE A 390 19.15 10.91 -15.55
CA ILE A 390 19.60 11.20 -14.17
C ILE A 390 20.20 9.95 -13.53
N ARG A 391 19.50 8.81 -13.65
CA ARG A 391 19.98 7.51 -13.17
C ARG A 391 21.34 7.17 -13.78
N GLY A 392 21.50 7.27 -15.10
CA GLY A 392 22.75 6.92 -15.78
C GLY A 392 23.95 7.72 -15.25
N ILE A 393 23.77 9.02 -15.02
CA ILE A 393 24.81 9.90 -14.45
C ILE A 393 25.18 9.46 -13.03
N ILE A 394 24.18 9.19 -12.19
CA ILE A 394 24.41 8.74 -10.81
C ILE A 394 25.12 7.38 -10.80
N GLU A 395 24.66 6.42 -11.63
CA GLU A 395 25.26 5.08 -11.74
C GLU A 395 26.72 5.12 -12.17
N GLU A 396 27.08 6.00 -13.10
CA GLU A 396 28.47 6.15 -13.51
C GLU A 396 29.31 6.79 -12.41
N SER A 397 28.76 7.80 -11.73
CA SER A 397 29.44 8.52 -10.66
C SER A 397 29.77 7.62 -9.46
N ILE A 398 28.89 6.68 -9.11
CA ILE A 398 29.12 5.76 -7.98
C ILE A 398 30.03 4.57 -8.30
N LYS A 399 30.51 4.44 -9.55
CA LYS A 399 31.59 3.49 -9.88
C LYS A 399 32.97 4.09 -9.55
N ASP A 400 33.09 5.41 -9.54
CA ASP A 400 34.35 6.09 -9.24
C ASP A 400 34.59 6.18 -7.72
N THR A 401 35.41 5.26 -7.21
CA THR A 401 35.80 5.22 -5.79
C THR A 401 36.62 6.42 -5.32
N LYS A 402 37.31 7.13 -6.22
CA LYS A 402 38.02 8.38 -5.89
C LYS A 402 37.03 9.52 -5.73
N LEU A 403 36.02 9.58 -6.60
CA LEU A 403 34.92 10.53 -6.46
C LEU A 403 34.16 10.32 -5.15
N ILE A 404 33.80 9.07 -4.83
CA ILE A 404 33.13 8.72 -3.57
C ILE A 404 33.97 9.20 -2.38
N ALA A 405 35.27 8.87 -2.36
CA ALA A 405 36.17 9.32 -1.29
C ALA A 405 36.22 10.84 -1.15
N ARG A 406 36.25 11.58 -2.27
CA ARG A 406 36.24 13.05 -2.27
C ARG A 406 34.95 13.61 -1.69
N VAL A 407 33.79 13.13 -2.12
CA VAL A 407 32.47 13.55 -1.60
C VAL A 407 32.36 13.29 -0.10
N ASN A 408 32.97 12.19 0.34
CA ASN A 408 32.99 11.76 1.72
C ASN A 408 34.10 12.38 2.57
N ASN A 409 34.90 13.31 2.03
CA ASN A 409 36.07 13.91 2.67
C ASN A 409 37.04 12.86 3.24
N SER A 410 37.16 11.70 2.57
CA SER A 410 38.08 10.62 2.91
C SER A 410 39.42 10.80 2.20
N ARG A 411 40.52 10.57 2.94
CA ARG A 411 41.87 10.53 2.36
C ARG A 411 42.15 9.27 1.54
N TRP A 412 41.34 8.22 1.74
CA TRP A 412 41.51 6.91 1.10
C TRP A 412 40.34 6.62 0.16
N THR A 413 40.61 5.91 -0.94
CA THR A 413 39.55 5.35 -1.79
C THR A 413 38.68 4.41 -0.96
N THR A 414 37.38 4.70 -0.92
CA THR A 414 36.40 3.90 -0.18
C THR A 414 35.29 3.46 -1.11
N PRO A 415 34.83 2.20 -1.02
CA PRO A 415 33.61 1.80 -1.71
C PRO A 415 32.40 2.53 -1.11
N LEU A 416 31.33 2.64 -1.90
CA LEU A 416 30.05 3.15 -1.41
C LEU A 416 29.55 2.31 -0.23
N GLU A 417 29.04 2.93 0.82
CA GLU A 417 28.54 2.23 1.99
C GLU A 417 27.09 1.74 1.83
N ARG A 418 26.64 0.84 2.72
CA ARG A 418 25.28 0.29 2.64
C ARG A 418 24.21 1.38 2.81
N GLU A 419 24.38 2.30 3.76
CA GLU A 419 23.41 3.38 3.97
C GLU A 419 23.42 4.39 2.83
N GLU A 420 24.59 4.75 2.31
CA GLU A 420 24.73 5.64 1.15
C GLU A 420 24.03 5.05 -0.09
N ARG A 421 24.23 3.75 -0.34
CA ARG A 421 23.52 2.99 -1.38
C ARG A 421 22.00 3.04 -1.21
N ILE A 422 21.52 2.84 0.01
CA ILE A 422 20.09 2.89 0.31
C ILE A 422 19.54 4.31 0.13
N ALA A 423 20.28 5.33 0.53
CA ALA A 423 19.89 6.73 0.40
C ALA A 423 19.77 7.17 -1.07
N ILE A 424 20.69 6.74 -1.94
CA ILE A 424 20.57 6.98 -3.39
C ILE A 424 19.25 6.41 -3.92
N ARG A 425 18.89 5.20 -3.50
CA ARG A 425 17.65 4.55 -3.95
C ARG A 425 16.40 5.24 -3.42
N LYS A 426 16.39 5.62 -2.14
CA LYS A 426 15.31 6.38 -1.52
C LYS A 426 15.12 7.73 -2.23
N MET A 427 16.21 8.42 -2.57
CA MET A 427 16.13 9.65 -3.34
C MET A 427 15.52 9.40 -4.72
N MET A 428 16.04 8.45 -5.48
CA MET A 428 15.54 8.16 -6.83
C MET A 428 14.08 7.69 -6.85
N SER A 429 13.63 6.95 -5.82
CA SER A 429 12.24 6.51 -5.72
C SER A 429 11.26 7.67 -5.50
N ARG A 430 11.73 8.86 -5.09
CA ARG A 430 10.86 10.05 -4.95
C ARG A 430 10.44 10.65 -6.30
N TYR A 431 11.09 10.25 -7.38
CA TYR A 431 10.88 10.84 -8.71
C TYR A 431 10.40 9.83 -9.76
N TRP A 432 10.70 8.53 -9.61
CA TRP A 432 10.48 7.56 -10.69
C TRP A 432 9.03 7.46 -11.15
N ASP A 433 8.10 7.53 -10.20
CA ASP A 433 6.65 7.38 -10.39
C ASP A 433 5.87 8.44 -9.60
N ASN A 434 6.47 9.63 -9.44
CA ASN A 434 5.86 10.65 -8.61
C ASN A 434 6.33 12.06 -9.01
N SER A 435 5.40 12.86 -9.52
CA SER A 435 5.61 14.28 -9.84
C SER A 435 5.11 15.22 -8.73
N SER A 436 4.42 14.71 -7.71
CA SER A 436 3.95 15.53 -6.57
C SER A 436 5.12 15.95 -5.69
N PRO A 437 5.00 17.02 -4.88
CA PRO A 437 6.07 17.45 -3.98
C PRO A 437 6.35 16.46 -2.83
N PHE A 438 5.52 15.44 -2.64
CA PHE A 438 5.63 14.48 -1.54
C PHE A 438 6.56 13.30 -1.88
N ALA A 439 7.00 12.59 -0.86
CA ALA A 439 7.86 11.42 -0.97
C ALA A 439 7.11 10.17 -1.46
N LEU A 440 5.78 10.15 -1.30
CA LEU A 440 4.89 9.05 -1.65
C LEU A 440 4.03 9.43 -2.87
N ASP A 441 3.75 8.45 -3.75
CA ASP A 441 2.69 8.57 -4.74
C ASP A 441 1.33 8.46 -4.05
N LEU A 442 0.73 9.62 -3.74
CA LEU A 442 -0.50 9.71 -2.96
C LEU A 442 -1.72 9.16 -3.71
N VAL A 443 -1.75 9.24 -5.04
CA VAL A 443 -2.83 8.63 -5.85
C VAL A 443 -2.80 7.13 -5.63
N GLY A 444 -1.64 6.51 -5.88
CA GLY A 444 -1.48 5.08 -5.68
C GLY A 444 -1.76 4.64 -4.24
N ALA A 445 -1.40 5.45 -3.24
CA ALA A 445 -1.64 5.16 -1.82
C ALA A 445 -3.15 5.13 -1.50
N VAL A 446 -3.91 6.15 -1.92
CA VAL A 446 -5.37 6.19 -1.73
C VAL A 446 -6.05 5.01 -2.41
N ILE A 447 -5.67 4.69 -3.64
CA ILE A 447 -6.24 3.56 -4.38
C ILE A 447 -6.01 2.23 -3.64
N ARG A 448 -4.80 1.98 -3.13
CA ARG A 448 -4.52 0.78 -2.31
C ARG A 448 -5.29 0.77 -1.00
N GLN A 449 -5.34 1.90 -0.28
CA GLN A 449 -6.11 2.00 0.96
C GLN A 449 -7.61 1.78 0.75
N GLY A 450 -8.14 2.07 -0.44
CA GLY A 450 -9.52 1.76 -0.82
C GLY A 450 -9.90 0.28 -0.66
N THR A 451 -8.96 -0.65 -0.84
CA THR A 451 -9.17 -2.09 -0.58
C THR A 451 -9.37 -2.36 0.91
N PHE A 452 -8.63 -1.66 1.79
CA PHE A 452 -8.81 -1.78 3.23
C PHE A 452 -10.14 -1.18 3.67
N VAL A 453 -10.42 0.06 3.23
CA VAL A 453 -11.68 0.77 3.49
C VAL A 453 -12.90 -0.11 3.16
N GLY A 454 -12.96 -0.63 1.92
CA GLY A 454 -14.09 -1.46 1.49
C GLY A 454 -14.22 -2.77 2.26
N LYS A 455 -13.12 -3.37 2.75
CA LYS A 455 -13.17 -4.57 3.59
C LYS A 455 -13.68 -4.24 4.99
N MET A 456 -13.23 -3.14 5.59
CA MET A 456 -13.64 -2.72 6.93
C MET A 456 -15.11 -2.34 6.96
N ASP A 457 -15.56 -1.60 5.94
CA ASP A 457 -16.96 -1.23 5.75
C ASP A 457 -17.84 -2.47 5.52
N ASN A 458 -17.44 -3.38 4.62
CA ASN A 458 -18.18 -4.63 4.43
C ASN A 458 -18.25 -5.48 5.71
N ILE A 459 -17.20 -5.56 6.53
CA ILE A 459 -17.27 -6.31 7.81
C ILE A 459 -18.33 -5.72 8.75
N ASP A 460 -18.55 -4.40 8.66
CA ASP A 460 -19.63 -3.68 9.33
C ASP A 460 -19.63 -3.83 10.86
N TRP A 461 -18.47 -3.61 11.48
CA TRP A 461 -18.37 -3.68 12.95
C TRP A 461 -19.12 -2.57 13.66
N LEU A 462 -19.38 -1.41 13.01
CA LEU A 462 -20.11 -0.30 13.59
C LEU A 462 -21.50 -0.75 14.06
N HIS A 463 -22.20 -1.54 13.26
CA HIS A 463 -23.52 -2.06 13.60
C HIS A 463 -23.49 -3.31 14.52
N SER A 464 -22.32 -3.75 14.95
CA SER A 464 -22.19 -4.88 15.87
C SER A 464 -22.63 -4.51 17.31
N PRO A 465 -23.48 -5.31 17.97
CA PRO A 465 -23.79 -5.11 19.39
C PRO A 465 -22.55 -5.30 20.30
N ALA A 466 -21.48 -5.90 19.76
CA ALA A 466 -20.23 -6.16 20.47
C ALA A 466 -19.13 -5.13 20.15
N LEU A 467 -19.45 -4.01 19.47
CA LEU A 467 -18.48 -3.02 18.95
C LEU A 467 -17.35 -2.69 19.93
N THR A 468 -17.67 -2.27 21.16
CA THR A 468 -16.67 -1.92 22.18
C THR A 468 -15.76 -3.10 22.54
N SER A 469 -16.34 -4.26 22.82
CA SER A 469 -15.56 -5.46 23.14
C SER A 469 -14.71 -5.95 21.95
N THR A 470 -15.17 -5.73 20.72
CA THR A 470 -14.39 -6.01 19.50
C THR A 470 -13.17 -5.09 19.43
N MET A 471 -13.32 -3.80 19.70
CA MET A 471 -12.20 -2.85 19.78
C MET A 471 -11.20 -3.22 20.89
N GLU A 472 -11.67 -3.57 22.08
CA GLU A 472 -10.80 -4.00 23.18
C GLU A 472 -9.96 -5.24 22.81
N ARG A 473 -10.60 -6.25 22.20
CA ARG A 473 -9.90 -7.47 21.75
C ARG A 473 -8.86 -7.18 20.67
N LEU A 474 -9.19 -6.35 19.67
CA LEU A 474 -8.24 -6.04 18.60
C LEU A 474 -7.08 -5.17 19.08
N ILE A 475 -7.29 -4.28 20.06
CA ILE A 475 -6.21 -3.47 20.66
C ILE A 475 -5.24 -4.38 21.42
N ALA A 476 -5.76 -5.30 22.25
CA ALA A 476 -4.93 -6.29 22.94
C ALA A 476 -4.12 -7.16 21.96
N LYS A 477 -4.75 -7.56 20.85
CA LYS A 477 -4.09 -8.32 19.78
C LYS A 477 -3.03 -7.48 19.05
N TYR A 478 -3.27 -6.18 18.86
CA TYR A 478 -2.33 -5.23 18.26
C TYR A 478 -1.08 -5.04 19.13
N GLU A 479 -1.21 -4.97 20.45
CA GLU A 479 -0.05 -4.88 21.35
C GLU A 479 0.88 -6.09 21.21
N LEU A 480 0.30 -7.30 21.12
CA LEU A 480 1.04 -8.53 20.85
C LEU A 480 1.68 -8.52 19.45
N PHE A 481 0.97 -8.03 18.44
CA PHE A 481 1.52 -7.86 17.10
C PHE A 481 2.70 -6.89 17.07
N PHE A 482 2.61 -5.75 17.78
CA PHE A 482 3.70 -4.80 17.90
C PHE A 482 4.92 -5.43 18.59
N ARG A 483 4.68 -6.24 19.63
CA ARG A 483 5.74 -7.02 20.29
C ARG A 483 6.44 -7.97 19.32
N ILE A 484 5.72 -8.63 18.41
CA ILE A 484 6.33 -9.46 17.34
C ILE A 484 7.30 -8.63 16.49
N MET A 485 6.90 -7.42 16.09
CA MET A 485 7.76 -6.52 15.29
C MET A 485 9.01 -6.08 16.05
N VAL A 486 8.87 -5.81 17.35
CA VAL A 486 9.97 -5.43 18.25
C VAL A 486 10.96 -6.58 18.44
N GLU A 487 10.48 -7.80 18.74
CA GLU A 487 11.32 -8.97 18.97
C GLU A 487 11.97 -9.52 17.68
N SER A 488 11.47 -9.12 16.51
CA SER A 488 11.93 -9.60 15.19
C SER A 488 12.23 -8.48 14.20
N PRO A 489 13.18 -7.56 14.50
CA PRO A 489 13.37 -6.31 13.74
C PRO A 489 13.86 -6.48 12.29
N ARG A 490 14.23 -7.70 11.90
CA ARG A 490 14.71 -8.08 10.55
C ARG A 490 13.66 -8.82 9.71
N ARG A 491 12.49 -9.13 10.28
CA ARG A 491 11.38 -9.83 9.61
C ARG A 491 10.23 -8.85 9.39
N VAL A 492 9.48 -9.08 8.31
CA VAL A 492 8.22 -8.38 8.06
C VAL A 492 7.11 -9.11 8.81
N ALA A 493 6.34 -8.39 9.62
CA ALA A 493 5.12 -8.89 10.24
C ALA A 493 3.91 -8.40 9.43
N VAL A 494 2.88 -9.23 9.27
CA VAL A 494 1.69 -8.89 8.50
C VAL A 494 0.45 -8.95 9.40
N PRO A 495 -0.33 -7.86 9.49
CA PRO A 495 -1.50 -7.79 10.35
C PRO A 495 -2.68 -8.58 9.75
N THR A 496 -3.60 -9.00 10.62
CA THR A 496 -5.00 -9.26 10.21
C THR A 496 -5.76 -7.93 10.16
N LEU A 497 -6.92 -7.87 9.48
CA LEU A 497 -7.70 -6.62 9.29
C LEU A 497 -8.02 -5.89 10.61
N ASP A 498 -8.37 -6.64 11.66
CA ASP A 498 -8.61 -6.11 13.02
C ASP A 498 -7.35 -5.48 13.64
N VAL A 499 -6.20 -6.13 13.52
CA VAL A 499 -4.91 -5.61 13.99
C VAL A 499 -4.48 -4.39 13.20
N ASP A 500 -4.74 -4.40 11.89
CA ASP A 500 -4.34 -3.31 10.99
C ASP A 500 -5.16 -2.05 11.25
N LEU A 501 -6.46 -2.18 11.56
CA LEU A 501 -7.27 -1.05 12.03
C LEU A 501 -6.64 -0.34 13.23
N ALA A 502 -6.24 -1.08 14.27
CA ALA A 502 -5.56 -0.50 15.42
C ALA A 502 -4.19 0.10 15.05
N TRP A 503 -3.45 -0.55 14.15
CA TRP A 503 -2.15 -0.05 13.72
C TRP A 503 -2.27 1.26 12.93
N HIS A 504 -3.17 1.34 11.96
CA HIS A 504 -3.47 2.56 11.21
C HIS A 504 -3.96 3.66 12.14
N THR A 505 -4.86 3.35 13.08
CA THR A 505 -5.33 4.29 14.10
C THR A 505 -4.16 4.87 14.91
N HIS A 506 -3.17 4.04 15.26
CA HIS A 506 -1.98 4.50 15.99
C HIS A 506 -1.13 5.43 15.12
N GLN A 507 -0.92 5.09 13.84
CA GLN A 507 -0.14 5.89 12.89
C GLN A 507 -0.74 7.27 12.61
N LEU A 508 -2.06 7.39 12.69
CA LEU A 508 -2.80 8.65 12.60
C LEU A 508 -2.54 9.60 13.79
N ALA A 509 -1.74 9.18 14.79
CA ALA A 509 -1.10 10.03 15.78
C ALA A 509 0.45 9.97 15.63
N PRO A 510 1.05 10.69 14.66
CA PRO A 510 2.44 10.47 14.23
C PRO A 510 3.46 10.64 15.34
N TYR A 511 3.31 11.68 16.17
CA TYR A 511 4.18 11.93 17.32
C TYR A 511 4.12 10.79 18.35
N ARG A 512 2.90 10.33 18.67
CA ARG A 512 2.67 9.23 19.62
C ARG A 512 3.24 7.93 19.08
N TYR A 513 2.91 7.59 17.82
CA TYR A 513 3.43 6.42 17.14
C TYR A 513 4.96 6.42 17.04
N PHE A 514 5.57 7.56 16.70
CA PHE A 514 7.02 7.72 16.67
C PHE A 514 7.65 7.45 18.04
N SER A 515 7.13 8.11 19.08
CA SER A 515 7.64 7.97 20.45
C SER A 515 7.51 6.54 20.98
N TYR A 516 6.35 5.91 20.76
CA TYR A 516 6.10 4.52 21.10
C TYR A 516 7.03 3.58 20.34
N SER A 517 7.17 3.77 19.02
CA SER A 517 7.99 2.89 18.20
C SER A 517 9.48 2.96 18.53
N VAL A 518 10.01 4.18 18.64
CA VAL A 518 11.43 4.42 18.95
C VAL A 518 11.79 3.91 20.35
N SER A 519 10.91 4.08 21.32
CA SER A 519 11.14 3.59 22.69
C SER A 519 11.14 2.06 22.77
N ARG A 520 10.16 1.39 22.15
CA ARG A 520 10.02 -0.07 22.19
C ARG A 520 11.10 -0.81 21.39
N THR A 521 11.64 -0.18 20.34
CA THR A 521 12.64 -0.79 19.47
C THR A 521 14.08 -0.33 19.75
N HIS A 522 14.27 0.54 20.73
CA HIS A 522 15.57 1.16 21.04
C HIS A 522 16.18 1.92 19.85
N GLY A 523 15.39 2.76 19.18
CA GLY A 523 15.90 3.70 18.17
C GLY A 523 15.39 3.53 16.75
N LYS A 524 14.31 2.76 16.51
CA LYS A 524 13.74 2.53 15.17
C LYS A 524 12.28 2.99 15.09
N LEU A 525 11.96 3.79 14.08
CA LEU A 525 10.58 4.01 13.68
C LEU A 525 10.13 2.82 12.84
N ILE A 526 9.20 2.00 13.34
CA ILE A 526 8.58 0.90 12.60
C ILE A 526 7.77 1.50 11.45
N ASP A 527 8.11 1.10 10.24
CA ASP A 527 7.41 1.53 9.04
C ASP A 527 6.19 0.65 8.76
N HIS A 528 5.30 1.14 7.92
CA HIS A 528 4.24 0.34 7.31
C HIS A 528 4.44 0.41 5.80
N ASP A 529 5.09 -0.64 5.27
CA ASP A 529 5.44 -0.73 3.86
C ASP A 529 4.16 -0.73 3.00
N ASP A 530 4.00 0.30 2.18
CA ASP A 530 2.80 0.53 1.37
C ASP A 530 2.73 -0.34 0.09
N LYS A 531 3.85 -0.96 -0.31
CA LYS A 531 3.87 -1.96 -1.39
C LYS A 531 4.71 -3.18 -0.99
N ILE A 532 4.09 -4.36 -0.96
CA ILE A 532 4.74 -5.64 -0.69
C ILE A 532 4.34 -6.66 -1.77
N ASP A 533 5.32 -7.40 -2.29
CA ASP A 533 5.05 -8.53 -3.19
C ASP A 533 4.04 -9.51 -2.57
N GLU A 534 2.96 -9.80 -3.27
CA GLU A 534 1.87 -10.68 -2.78
C GLU A 534 2.37 -12.05 -2.28
N GLY A 535 3.41 -12.60 -2.91
CA GLY A 535 4.05 -13.83 -2.50
C GLY A 535 4.72 -13.69 -1.14
N LYS A 536 5.58 -12.67 -1.00
CA LYS A 536 6.26 -12.37 0.28
C LYS A 536 5.28 -12.01 1.39
N LEU A 537 4.20 -11.31 1.07
CA LEU A 537 3.14 -10.95 2.02
C LEU A 537 2.53 -12.21 2.64
N SER A 538 2.19 -13.20 1.80
CA SER A 538 1.64 -14.49 2.26
C SER A 538 2.62 -15.27 3.15
N ASP A 539 3.92 -15.26 2.83
CA ASP A 539 4.95 -15.90 3.68
C ASP A 539 5.13 -15.19 5.02
N ALA A 540 5.12 -13.86 5.01
CA ALA A 540 5.23 -13.05 6.20
C ALA A 540 4.00 -13.20 7.11
N PHE A 541 2.80 -13.34 6.53
CA PHE A 541 1.57 -13.64 7.28
C PHE A 541 1.61 -15.01 7.96
N LYS A 542 2.09 -16.04 7.24
CA LYS A 542 2.34 -17.37 7.82
C LYS A 542 3.30 -17.30 9.00
N TRP A 543 4.41 -16.57 8.83
CA TRP A 543 5.41 -16.40 9.89
C TRP A 543 4.86 -15.64 11.11
N THR A 544 4.09 -14.58 10.86
CA THR A 544 3.44 -13.76 11.90
C THR A 544 2.45 -14.61 12.71
N SER A 545 1.61 -15.38 12.03
CA SER A 545 0.66 -16.31 12.64
C SER A 545 1.37 -17.29 13.59
N LYS A 546 2.53 -17.81 13.17
CA LYS A 546 3.36 -18.71 13.98
C LYS A 546 3.99 -18.01 15.19
N GLN A 547 4.41 -16.74 15.08
CA GLN A 547 4.94 -16.00 16.23
C GLN A 547 3.84 -15.67 17.23
N TYR A 548 2.68 -15.24 16.76
CA TYR A 548 1.52 -14.97 17.62
C TYR A 548 1.13 -16.20 18.44
N GLN A 549 1.03 -17.38 17.80
CA GLN A 549 0.78 -18.64 18.50
C GLN A 549 1.81 -18.94 19.60
N ARG A 550 3.09 -18.67 19.34
CA ARG A 550 4.16 -18.91 20.32
C ARG A 550 4.03 -17.97 21.52
N LEU A 551 3.83 -16.68 21.27
CA LEU A 551 3.73 -15.67 22.33
C LEU A 551 2.50 -15.85 23.22
N THR A 552 1.41 -16.40 22.68
CA THR A 552 0.13 -16.57 23.38
C THR A 552 -0.08 -17.98 23.95
N GLY A 553 0.89 -18.88 23.81
CA GLY A 553 0.72 -20.27 24.25
C GLY A 553 -0.27 -21.08 23.42
N GLY A 554 -0.59 -20.65 22.19
CA GLY A 554 -1.39 -21.41 21.23
C GLY A 554 -2.69 -20.73 20.78
N GLN A 555 -2.91 -19.45 21.04
CA GLN A 555 -4.06 -18.76 20.43
C GLN A 555 -3.89 -18.65 18.91
N VAL A 556 -5.00 -18.72 18.17
CA VAL A 556 -4.99 -18.57 16.72
C VAL A 556 -4.91 -17.09 16.34
N TYR A 557 -4.07 -16.76 15.37
CA TYR A 557 -3.91 -15.37 14.93
C TYR A 557 -5.07 -14.90 14.06
N SER A 558 -5.50 -15.73 13.10
CA SER A 558 -6.68 -15.49 12.27
C SER A 558 -7.73 -16.55 12.57
N ALA A 559 -8.91 -16.11 12.99
CA ALA A 559 -10.08 -16.95 13.23
C ALA A 559 -10.83 -17.29 11.93
N CYS A 560 -10.62 -16.54 10.84
CA CYS A 560 -11.28 -16.74 9.56
C CYS A 560 -11.13 -18.18 9.03
N THR A 561 -12.23 -18.75 8.54
CA THR A 561 -12.31 -20.14 8.07
C THR A 561 -12.26 -20.27 6.54
N CYS A 562 -11.78 -19.25 5.81
CA CYS A 562 -11.58 -19.37 4.37
C CYS A 562 -10.45 -20.37 4.03
N TRP A 563 -10.47 -20.91 2.81
CA TRP A 563 -9.50 -21.90 2.34
C TRP A 563 -8.03 -21.48 2.59
N TYR A 564 -7.73 -20.20 2.38
CA TYR A 564 -6.39 -19.66 2.56
C TYR A 564 -5.97 -19.68 4.03
N CYS A 565 -6.82 -19.18 4.94
CA CYS A 565 -6.50 -19.16 6.36
C CYS A 565 -6.38 -20.58 6.94
N GLU A 566 -7.20 -21.52 6.46
CA GLU A 566 -7.05 -22.94 6.77
C GLU A 566 -5.73 -23.52 6.27
N ALA A 567 -5.35 -23.25 5.02
CA ALA A 567 -4.07 -23.67 4.46
C ALA A 567 -2.88 -23.15 5.27
N ILE A 568 -2.90 -21.87 5.65
CA ILE A 568 -1.87 -21.26 6.48
C ILE A 568 -1.77 -21.97 7.83
N ARG A 569 -2.91 -22.18 8.50
CA ARG A 569 -2.98 -22.90 9.78
C ARG A 569 -2.45 -24.32 9.67
N GLU A 570 -2.87 -25.10 8.67
CA GLU A 570 -2.37 -26.46 8.44
C GLU A 570 -0.84 -26.45 8.26
N THR A 571 -0.32 -25.45 7.55
CA THR A 571 1.11 -25.37 7.26
C THR A 571 1.97 -25.21 8.51
N HIS A 572 1.68 -24.22 9.38
CA HIS A 572 2.51 -23.99 10.57
C HIS A 572 2.13 -24.87 11.77
N ASN A 573 0.89 -25.39 11.84
CA ASN A 573 0.49 -26.31 12.90
C ASN A 573 1.02 -27.74 12.69
N HIS A 574 1.30 -28.14 11.46
CA HIS A 574 1.71 -29.50 11.11
C HIS A 574 3.05 -29.58 10.34
N GLU A 575 3.89 -28.55 10.48
CA GLU A 575 5.22 -28.46 9.86
C GLU A 575 6.22 -29.49 10.42
N SER A 576 6.09 -29.90 11.69
CA SER A 576 6.95 -30.90 12.35
C SER A 576 6.12 -32.08 12.89
N ASN A 577 6.31 -33.27 12.33
CA ASN A 577 5.54 -34.48 12.66
C ASN A 577 6.06 -35.25 13.90
N LEU A 578 7.25 -34.93 14.42
CA LEU A 578 7.90 -35.76 15.44
C LEU A 578 7.73 -35.24 16.88
N PHE A 579 7.75 -33.92 17.11
CA PHE A 579 7.47 -33.32 18.43
C PHE A 579 6.79 -31.96 18.25
N ALA A 580 5.51 -31.85 18.61
CA ALA A 580 4.81 -30.57 18.62
C ALA A 580 5.07 -29.85 19.94
N SER A 581 5.42 -28.56 19.88
CA SER A 581 5.52 -27.72 21.08
C SER A 581 4.16 -27.65 21.79
N SER A 582 4.14 -27.34 23.10
CA SER A 582 2.90 -27.15 23.86
C SER A 582 1.98 -26.11 23.18
N SER A 583 2.54 -24.97 22.76
CA SER A 583 1.79 -23.94 22.02
C SER A 583 1.24 -24.44 20.69
N THR A 584 1.98 -25.30 19.95
CA THR A 584 1.49 -25.91 18.71
C THR A 584 0.35 -26.89 18.98
N SER A 585 0.47 -27.71 20.03
CA SER A 585 -0.58 -28.64 20.43
C SER A 585 -1.85 -27.90 20.84
N GLN A 586 -1.73 -26.83 21.63
CA GLN A 586 -2.88 -25.99 22.00
C GLN A 586 -3.46 -25.26 20.78
N ALA A 587 -2.64 -24.74 19.87
CA ALA A 587 -3.11 -24.12 18.63
C ALA A 587 -3.88 -25.07 17.73
N ARG A 588 -3.51 -26.37 17.70
CA ARG A 588 -4.29 -27.40 17.00
C ARG A 588 -5.67 -27.57 17.62
N ILE A 589 -5.77 -27.58 18.96
CA ILE A 589 -7.04 -27.70 19.69
C ILE A 589 -7.92 -26.48 19.41
N ASN A 590 -7.37 -25.27 19.57
CA ASN A 590 -8.10 -24.02 19.36
C ASN A 590 -8.58 -23.90 17.90
N ALA A 591 -7.73 -24.21 16.91
CA ALA A 591 -8.12 -24.19 15.50
C ALA A 591 -9.23 -25.22 15.19
N ALA A 592 -9.24 -26.36 15.89
CA ALA A 592 -10.24 -27.40 15.74
C ALA A 592 -11.65 -27.00 16.23
N GLN A 593 -11.78 -25.89 16.97
CA GLN A 593 -13.04 -25.42 17.54
C GLN A 593 -13.63 -24.23 16.77
N LEU A 594 -12.86 -23.60 15.87
CA LEU A 594 -13.30 -22.39 15.15
C LEU A 594 -14.57 -22.59 14.32
N HIS A 595 -14.77 -23.78 13.77
CA HIS A 595 -15.97 -24.05 12.97
C HIS A 595 -17.24 -24.22 13.79
N ASP A 596 -17.10 -24.45 15.09
CA ASP A 596 -18.21 -24.60 16.03
C ASP A 596 -18.44 -23.30 16.82
N ASP A 597 -17.65 -22.25 16.57
CA ASP A 597 -17.73 -20.98 17.27
C ASP A 597 -18.83 -20.10 16.65
N PRO A 598 -19.92 -19.79 17.38
CA PRO A 598 -21.01 -18.97 16.86
C PRO A 598 -20.63 -17.51 16.61
N GLN A 599 -19.47 -17.05 17.09
CA GLN A 599 -18.96 -15.71 16.80
C GLN A 599 -18.30 -15.62 15.42
N ILE A 600 -18.01 -16.75 14.78
CA ILE A 600 -17.40 -16.81 13.46
C ILE A 600 -18.53 -17.02 12.44
N THR A 601 -18.78 -16.00 11.62
CA THR A 601 -19.84 -16.08 10.62
C THR A 601 -19.50 -17.08 9.52
N SER A 602 -20.53 -17.71 8.96
CA SER A 602 -20.40 -18.52 7.74
C SER A 602 -20.10 -17.69 6.50
N ASP A 603 -20.42 -16.38 6.52
CA ASP A 603 -20.01 -15.44 5.47
C ASP A 603 -18.52 -15.10 5.62
N LEU A 604 -17.70 -15.73 4.77
CA LEU A 604 -16.26 -15.56 4.80
C LEU A 604 -15.80 -14.13 4.51
N SER A 605 -16.63 -13.30 3.86
CA SER A 605 -16.31 -11.91 3.53
C SER A 605 -16.39 -10.97 4.73
N LYS A 606 -17.09 -11.36 5.80
CA LYS A 606 -17.25 -10.59 7.04
C LYS A 606 -16.30 -11.03 8.16
N ASN A 607 -15.47 -12.06 7.93
CA ASN A 607 -14.50 -12.54 8.91
C ASN A 607 -13.15 -11.82 8.74
N PRO A 608 -12.55 -11.23 9.79
CA PRO A 608 -11.24 -10.62 9.70
C PRO A 608 -10.17 -11.68 9.36
N HIS A 609 -9.47 -11.47 8.25
CA HIS A 609 -8.34 -12.29 7.81
C HIS A 609 -7.11 -11.41 7.51
N ILE A 610 -6.17 -11.89 6.69
CA ILE A 610 -4.99 -11.12 6.28
C ILE A 610 -5.38 -9.74 5.74
N SER A 611 -4.71 -8.69 6.22
CA SER A 611 -4.76 -7.38 5.56
C SER A 611 -3.76 -7.38 4.41
N ALA A 612 -4.24 -7.12 3.20
CA ALA A 612 -3.47 -7.23 1.96
C ALA A 612 -3.63 -6.01 1.03
N HIS A 613 -4.03 -4.87 1.59
CA HIS A 613 -4.23 -3.63 0.83
C HIS A 613 -2.91 -3.10 0.23
N ASN A 614 -1.77 -3.44 0.83
CA ASN A 614 -0.43 -3.14 0.33
C ASN A 614 0.13 -4.23 -0.63
N ALA A 615 -0.64 -5.25 -0.98
CA ALA A 615 -0.19 -6.31 -1.88
C ALA A 615 -0.04 -5.77 -3.31
N VAL A 616 1.11 -6.03 -3.92
CA VAL A 616 1.39 -5.68 -5.32
C VAL A 616 1.97 -6.87 -6.08
N LYS A 617 1.75 -6.86 -7.40
CA LYS A 617 2.41 -7.76 -8.34
C LYS A 617 3.82 -7.23 -8.66
N VAL A 618 4.79 -8.12 -8.75
CA VAL A 618 6.19 -7.74 -8.97
C VAL A 618 6.78 -8.51 -10.16
N THR A 619 7.51 -7.82 -11.06
CA THR A 619 8.29 -8.51 -12.11
C THR A 619 9.50 -9.23 -11.52
N PRO A 620 9.86 -10.42 -12.03
CA PRO A 620 11.13 -11.04 -11.65
C PRO A 620 12.33 -10.21 -12.14
N LYS A 621 13.45 -10.27 -11.41
CA LYS A 621 14.71 -9.56 -11.73
C LYS A 621 15.37 -9.99 -13.06
N SER A 622 14.95 -11.11 -13.62
CA SER A 622 15.45 -11.69 -14.87
C SER A 622 14.27 -12.22 -15.69
N LYS A 623 14.29 -12.01 -17.01
CA LYS A 623 13.29 -12.56 -17.96
C LYS A 623 13.24 -14.11 -17.95
N HIS A 624 14.15 -14.78 -17.24
CA HIS A 624 14.27 -16.24 -17.14
C HIS A 624 13.68 -16.86 -15.87
N ILE A 625 13.09 -16.08 -14.96
CA ILE A 625 12.35 -16.66 -13.82
C ILE A 625 10.99 -17.12 -14.36
N LEU A 626 10.78 -18.43 -14.31
CA LEU A 626 9.62 -19.12 -14.86
C LEU A 626 8.31 -18.58 -14.24
N PRO A 627 7.22 -18.46 -15.02
CA PRO A 627 5.84 -18.26 -14.51
C PRO A 627 5.40 -19.28 -13.43
N ASN A 628 6.17 -20.35 -13.22
CA ASN A 628 5.88 -21.47 -12.34
C ASN A 628 5.81 -21.13 -10.84
N ASP A 629 6.53 -20.13 -10.31
CA ASP A 629 6.65 -19.97 -8.85
C ASP A 629 5.33 -19.57 -8.16
N LYS A 630 4.56 -18.66 -8.76
CA LYS A 630 3.25 -18.23 -8.22
C LYS A 630 2.23 -19.37 -8.29
N GLU A 631 2.17 -20.06 -9.42
CA GLU A 631 1.29 -21.22 -9.57
C GLU A 631 1.66 -22.35 -8.60
N MET A 632 2.96 -22.60 -8.42
CA MET A 632 3.47 -23.60 -7.47
C MET A 632 3.05 -23.26 -6.05
N LYS A 633 3.16 -21.99 -5.64
CA LYS A 633 2.72 -21.56 -4.31
C LYS A 633 1.22 -21.75 -4.09
N ILE A 634 0.40 -21.39 -5.08
CA ILE A 634 -1.05 -21.62 -5.03
C ILE A 634 -1.36 -23.12 -4.93
N ARG A 635 -0.69 -23.96 -5.74
CA ARG A 635 -0.82 -25.43 -5.69
C ARG A 635 -0.41 -25.98 -4.32
N GLU A 636 0.68 -25.49 -3.73
CA GLU A 636 1.10 -25.90 -2.40
C GLU A 636 0.03 -25.57 -1.35
N LEU A 637 -0.45 -24.33 -1.32
CA LEU A 637 -1.49 -23.91 -0.36
C LEU A 637 -2.77 -24.74 -0.51
N LYS A 638 -3.20 -25.04 -1.73
CA LYS A 638 -4.34 -25.94 -1.98
C LYS A 638 -4.11 -27.33 -1.44
N TYR A 639 -2.95 -27.92 -1.70
CA TYR A 639 -2.59 -29.22 -1.15
C TYR A 639 -2.65 -29.21 0.39
N LYS A 640 -2.23 -28.12 1.05
CA LYS A 640 -2.35 -27.97 2.50
C LYS A 640 -3.81 -27.84 2.94
N TYR A 641 -4.62 -27.05 2.25
CA TYR A 641 -6.05 -26.93 2.52
C TYR A 641 -6.77 -28.28 2.44
N GLU A 642 -6.62 -29.00 1.31
CA GLU A 642 -7.19 -30.33 1.13
C GLU A 642 -6.73 -31.32 2.20
N LYS A 643 -5.47 -31.24 2.62
CA LYS A 643 -4.95 -32.07 3.71
C LYS A 643 -5.65 -31.74 5.05
N GLY A 644 -5.90 -30.47 5.31
CA GLY A 644 -6.70 -30.00 6.46
C GLY A 644 -8.12 -30.56 6.44
N LEU A 645 -8.81 -30.47 5.29
CA LEU A 645 -10.14 -31.05 5.09
C LEU A 645 -10.17 -32.56 5.38
N ARG A 646 -9.21 -33.33 4.82
CA ARG A 646 -9.11 -34.78 5.08
C ARG A 646 -8.90 -35.11 6.56
N ARG A 647 -8.23 -34.23 7.34
CA ARG A 647 -8.08 -34.42 8.80
C ARG A 647 -9.38 -34.12 9.54
N LEU A 648 -10.09 -33.06 9.15
CA LEU A 648 -11.40 -32.72 9.69
C LEU A 648 -12.41 -33.84 9.42
N GLU A 649 -12.47 -34.36 8.19
CA GLU A 649 -13.29 -35.51 7.81
C GLU A 649 -12.98 -36.75 8.66
N LYS A 650 -11.69 -37.07 8.88
CA LYS A 650 -11.31 -38.20 9.74
C LYS A 650 -11.73 -38.01 11.20
N ARG A 651 -11.72 -36.77 11.71
CA ARG A 651 -12.21 -36.44 13.05
C ARG A 651 -13.74 -36.54 13.12
N ASN A 652 -14.41 -36.03 12.10
CA ASN A 652 -15.87 -35.97 11.97
C ASN A 652 -16.49 -37.31 11.58
N GLY A 653 -15.76 -38.23 10.96
CA GLY A 653 -16.22 -39.60 10.67
C GLY A 653 -16.52 -40.41 11.95
N LYS A 654 -16.17 -39.90 13.13
CA LYS A 654 -16.61 -40.40 14.44
C LYS A 654 -17.96 -39.83 14.89
N ASN A 655 -18.51 -38.84 14.19
CA ASN A 655 -19.74 -38.12 14.51
C ASN A 655 -20.69 -38.14 13.29
N LYS A 656 -21.71 -39.01 13.32
CA LYS A 656 -22.59 -39.32 12.18
C LYS A 656 -23.44 -38.15 11.66
N ASN A 657 -23.45 -37.01 12.36
CA ASN A 657 -24.24 -35.82 12.01
C ASN A 657 -23.41 -34.67 11.39
N ALA A 658 -22.12 -34.85 11.16
CA ALA A 658 -21.28 -33.79 10.57
C ALA A 658 -21.50 -33.69 9.05
N ALA A 659 -21.89 -32.51 8.56
CA ALA A 659 -22.05 -32.26 7.13
C ALA A 659 -20.72 -32.50 6.38
N ALA A 660 -20.78 -33.23 5.26
CA ALA A 660 -19.63 -33.43 4.38
C ALA A 660 -19.27 -32.10 3.71
N ARG A 661 -18.07 -31.58 3.98
CA ARG A 661 -17.58 -30.35 3.34
C ARG A 661 -17.05 -30.68 1.95
N LYS A 662 -17.59 -30.03 0.93
CA LYS A 662 -17.08 -30.15 -0.44
C LYS A 662 -15.82 -29.28 -0.59
N PRO A 663 -14.83 -29.70 -1.38
CA PRO A 663 -13.78 -28.80 -1.86
C PRO A 663 -14.41 -27.55 -2.49
N GLU A 664 -13.89 -26.37 -2.20
CA GLU A 664 -14.37 -25.11 -2.80
C GLU A 664 -14.26 -25.16 -4.34
N ASP A 665 -15.17 -24.43 -5.00
CA ASP A 665 -15.18 -24.23 -6.45
C ASP A 665 -13.82 -23.70 -6.93
N PRO A 666 -13.26 -24.24 -8.03
CA PRO A 666 -12.06 -23.68 -8.65
C PRO A 666 -12.14 -22.19 -9.04
N TYR A 667 -13.35 -21.64 -9.13
CA TYR A 667 -13.61 -20.25 -9.46
C TYR A 667 -14.24 -19.52 -8.29
N VAL A 668 -13.73 -18.32 -8.00
CA VAL A 668 -14.36 -17.39 -7.07
C VAL A 668 -14.97 -16.27 -7.91
N TYR A 669 -16.14 -15.80 -7.50
CA TYR A 669 -16.81 -14.65 -8.11
C TYR A 669 -16.74 -13.44 -7.18
N PRO A 670 -15.56 -12.82 -6.96
CA PRO A 670 -15.51 -11.58 -6.20
C PRO A 670 -16.34 -10.50 -6.87
N MET A 671 -16.98 -9.67 -6.05
CA MET A 671 -17.64 -8.45 -6.50
C MET A 671 -16.58 -7.37 -6.70
N ILE A 672 -16.32 -7.01 -7.96
CA ILE A 672 -15.39 -5.96 -8.37
C ILE A 672 -16.23 -4.79 -8.88
N TRP A 673 -16.16 -3.64 -8.21
CA TRP A 673 -16.96 -2.45 -8.55
C TRP A 673 -18.47 -2.74 -8.64
N GLY A 674 -18.97 -3.66 -7.82
CA GLY A 674 -20.37 -4.10 -7.81
C GLY A 674 -20.74 -5.12 -8.89
N TYR A 675 -19.76 -5.70 -9.60
CA TYR A 675 -19.97 -6.69 -10.64
C TYR A 675 -19.31 -8.04 -10.31
N PRO A 676 -19.95 -9.19 -10.59
CA PRO A 676 -19.37 -10.50 -10.31
C PRO A 676 -18.33 -10.85 -11.38
N PHE A 677 -17.06 -10.92 -10.99
CA PHE A 677 -15.99 -11.31 -11.89
C PHE A 677 -15.63 -12.77 -11.68
N MET A 678 -15.65 -13.59 -12.73
CA MET A 678 -15.07 -14.93 -12.65
C MET A 678 -13.54 -14.80 -12.58
N VAL A 679 -12.96 -15.02 -11.41
CA VAL A 679 -11.50 -15.04 -11.25
C VAL A 679 -11.07 -16.47 -10.91
N PRO A 680 -10.22 -17.11 -11.74
CA PRO A 680 -9.66 -18.40 -11.39
C PRO A 680 -8.76 -18.21 -10.16
N TYR A 681 -9.24 -18.69 -9.01
CA TYR A 681 -8.54 -18.67 -7.73
C TYR A 681 -7.97 -17.30 -7.33
N TYR A 682 -8.83 -16.41 -6.82
CA TYR A 682 -8.40 -15.16 -6.16
C TYR A 682 -8.04 -15.42 -4.69
N PRO A 683 -6.76 -15.44 -4.30
CA PRO A 683 -6.41 -15.61 -2.90
C PRO A 683 -6.52 -14.29 -2.13
N PRO A 684 -6.93 -14.31 -0.84
CA PRO A 684 -7.02 -13.10 0.00
C PRO A 684 -5.75 -12.25 0.14
N TYR A 685 -4.58 -12.79 -0.22
CA TYR A 685 -3.28 -12.11 -0.15
C TYR A 685 -2.84 -11.49 -1.48
N ALA A 686 -3.57 -11.71 -2.58
CA ALA A 686 -3.23 -11.16 -3.88
C ALA A 686 -3.51 -9.65 -3.93
N ALA A 687 -2.82 -8.98 -4.85
CA ALA A 687 -3.14 -7.60 -5.20
C ALA A 687 -4.61 -7.49 -5.65
N ASP A 688 -5.27 -6.39 -5.29
CA ASP A 688 -6.70 -6.18 -5.57
C ASP A 688 -6.98 -6.25 -7.09
N PRO A 689 -7.85 -7.17 -7.54
CA PRO A 689 -8.16 -7.36 -8.95
C PRO A 689 -9.04 -6.24 -9.50
N GLY A 690 -9.65 -5.42 -8.63
CA GLY A 690 -10.38 -4.21 -8.99
C GLY A 690 -9.50 -3.01 -9.29
N ILE A 691 -8.17 -3.13 -9.18
CA ILE A 691 -7.22 -2.08 -9.57
C ILE A 691 -6.62 -2.43 -10.94
N ASN A 692 -7.03 -1.71 -11.98
CA ASN A 692 -6.44 -1.80 -13.31
C ASN A 692 -5.21 -0.92 -13.44
N GLY A 693 -4.03 -1.56 -13.41
CA GLY A 693 -2.75 -0.87 -13.48
C GLY A 693 -2.46 -0.08 -14.77
N GLU A 694 -3.22 -0.30 -15.84
CA GLU A 694 -3.07 0.44 -17.11
C GLU A 694 -3.78 1.80 -17.10
N MET A 695 -4.58 2.08 -16.07
CA MET A 695 -5.38 3.30 -16.00
C MET A 695 -4.65 4.49 -15.38
N TYR A 696 -3.61 4.22 -14.58
CA TYR A 696 -2.95 5.22 -13.74
C TYR A 696 -1.59 5.63 -14.31
N PRO A 697 -1.17 6.91 -14.13
CA PRO A 697 0.19 7.38 -14.42
C PRO A 697 1.30 6.56 -13.78
N SER A 698 1.01 6.01 -12.60
CA SER A 698 1.88 5.13 -11.84
C SER A 698 1.06 3.98 -11.31
N ASN A 699 1.45 2.75 -11.63
CA ASN A 699 0.63 1.57 -11.39
C ASN A 699 0.50 1.29 -9.87
N PRO A 700 -0.71 1.37 -9.27
CA PRO A 700 -0.87 1.20 -7.83
C PRO A 700 -0.73 -0.25 -7.37
N ALA A 701 -1.02 -1.22 -8.25
CA ALA A 701 -1.05 -2.65 -7.96
C ALA A 701 0.21 -3.39 -8.43
N TYR A 702 1.22 -2.67 -8.91
CA TYR A 702 2.40 -3.26 -9.53
C TYR A 702 3.69 -2.53 -9.17
N VAL A 703 4.79 -3.28 -9.07
CA VAL A 703 6.15 -2.73 -8.94
C VAL A 703 7.06 -3.41 -9.96
N ASP A 704 7.61 -2.61 -10.87
CA ASP A 704 8.59 -3.12 -11.82
C ASP A 704 9.99 -3.21 -11.19
N MET A 705 10.55 -4.42 -11.10
CA MET A 705 11.88 -4.68 -10.56
C MET A 705 12.94 -4.97 -11.64
N THR A 706 12.60 -4.77 -12.93
CA THR A 706 13.59 -4.88 -14.00
C THR A 706 14.71 -3.85 -13.82
N PRO A 707 15.96 -4.14 -14.23
CA PRO A 707 17.06 -3.19 -14.09
C PRO A 707 16.74 -1.83 -14.70
N GLY A 708 16.71 -0.79 -13.87
CA GLY A 708 16.34 0.55 -14.30
C GLY A 708 14.89 0.93 -14.20
N ALA A 709 14.04 0.09 -13.62
CA ALA A 709 12.69 0.46 -13.27
C ALA A 709 12.59 0.86 -11.79
N VAL A 710 11.41 1.33 -11.34
CA VAL A 710 11.15 1.85 -9.99
C VAL A 710 11.76 0.98 -8.88
N GLY A 711 11.48 -0.32 -8.95
CA GLY A 711 11.90 -1.31 -7.95
C GLY A 711 13.37 -1.71 -8.07
N ASN A 712 14.08 -1.34 -9.14
CA ASN A 712 15.52 -1.58 -9.29
C ASN A 712 16.19 -0.38 -9.95
N CYS A 713 15.91 0.81 -9.40
CA CYS A 713 16.15 2.10 -10.02
C CYS A 713 17.63 2.46 -10.19
N VAL A 714 18.54 1.95 -9.36
CA VAL A 714 19.98 2.24 -9.44
C VAL A 714 20.81 0.98 -9.22
N GLY A 715 21.54 0.57 -10.26
CA GLY A 715 22.55 -0.49 -10.26
C GLY A 715 23.74 -0.11 -9.37
N GLY A 716 24.34 -1.09 -8.68
CA GLY A 716 25.42 -0.83 -7.71
C GLY A 716 24.95 -0.36 -6.31
N ALA A 717 23.68 -0.01 -6.14
CA ALA A 717 23.12 0.53 -4.90
C ALA A 717 22.37 -0.48 -3.95
N CYS A 718 22.61 -1.80 -4.04
CA CYS A 718 22.00 -2.94 -3.29
C CYS A 718 20.55 -3.37 -3.65
N GLY A 719 20.27 -4.58 -4.17
CA GLY A 719 18.96 -5.30 -4.26
C GLY A 719 17.59 -4.57 -4.17
N GLY A 720 16.69 -4.78 -5.14
CA GLY A 720 15.48 -3.96 -5.38
C GLY A 720 14.42 -3.75 -4.29
N GLY A 721 14.39 -4.52 -3.19
CA GLY A 721 13.32 -4.39 -2.18
C GLY A 721 13.23 -3.00 -1.55
N VAL A 722 14.34 -2.27 -1.46
CA VAL A 722 14.45 -0.98 -0.76
C VAL A 722 13.74 0.18 -1.50
N ALA A 723 13.63 0.13 -2.83
CA ALA A 723 13.08 1.23 -3.63
C ALA A 723 11.53 1.22 -3.71
N ALA A 724 10.92 0.07 -3.45
CA ALA A 724 9.46 -0.12 -3.47
C ALA A 724 8.77 0.21 -2.13
N GLY A 725 9.45 0.93 -1.23
CA GLY A 725 8.97 1.19 0.11
C GLY A 725 9.33 0.12 1.15
N ALA A 726 9.97 -1.01 0.79
CA ALA A 726 10.36 -2.02 1.77
C ALA A 726 11.59 -1.56 2.58
N CYS A 727 11.35 -0.96 3.74
CA CYS A 727 12.39 -0.35 4.55
C CYS A 727 13.15 -1.38 5.41
N GLY A 728 14.39 -1.71 5.02
CA GLY A 728 15.49 -1.98 5.95
C GLY A 728 15.48 -3.26 6.81
N GLY A 729 14.44 -4.08 6.78
CA GLY A 729 14.49 -5.44 7.34
C GLY A 729 15.51 -6.28 6.57
N GLY A 730 16.36 -7.06 7.26
CA GLY A 730 17.39 -7.91 6.64
C GLY A 730 16.88 -8.88 5.56
N GLY A 731 15.55 -9.07 5.44
CA GLY A 731 14.91 -9.81 4.36
C GLY A 731 14.84 -9.11 2.99
N ALA A 732 15.01 -7.78 2.89
CA ALA A 732 15.03 -7.10 1.58
C ALA A 732 16.36 -7.28 0.83
N CYS A 733 17.43 -7.68 1.55
CA CYS A 733 18.77 -7.91 1.03
C CYS A 733 19.26 -9.36 1.18
N GLY A 734 18.42 -10.29 1.64
CA GLY A 734 18.77 -11.71 1.75
C GLY A 734 18.37 -12.47 0.49
N GLY A 735 19.34 -12.78 -0.38
CA GLY A 735 19.16 -13.69 -1.51
C GLY A 735 19.58 -13.07 -2.85
N GLY A 736 20.85 -13.23 -3.19
CA GLY A 736 21.42 -12.80 -4.47
C GLY A 736 22.87 -12.46 -4.29
N GLY A 737 23.73 -13.48 -4.27
CA GLY A 737 25.17 -13.31 -4.26
C GLY A 737 25.60 -12.38 -5.39
N CYS A 738 26.34 -11.33 -5.04
CA CYS A 738 27.05 -10.52 -6.00
C CYS A 738 28.19 -11.38 -6.55
N ALA A 739 27.98 -12.06 -7.68
CA ALA A 739 29.10 -12.59 -8.46
C ALA A 739 29.79 -11.39 -9.11
N GLY A 740 30.81 -10.86 -8.43
CA GLY A 740 31.77 -9.94 -9.02
C GLY A 740 32.57 -10.72 -10.06
N GLY A 741 32.45 -10.32 -11.33
CA GLY A 741 33.38 -10.72 -12.36
C GLY A 741 34.74 -10.10 -12.07
N ALA A 742 35.71 -10.95 -11.72
CA ALA A 742 37.12 -10.65 -11.82
C ALA A 742 37.73 -11.77 -12.68
N GLY A 743 38.23 -11.39 -13.86
CA GLY A 743 38.99 -12.27 -14.71
C GLY A 743 40.32 -12.64 -14.06
N GLY A 744 40.70 -13.89 -14.20
CA GLY A 744 42.00 -14.44 -13.86
C GLY A 744 42.13 -15.80 -14.50
N GLY A 745 42.96 -15.89 -15.56
CA GLY A 745 43.26 -17.15 -16.23
C GLY A 745 44.12 -18.07 -15.35
N GLY A 746 44.05 -19.37 -15.63
CA GLY A 746 44.91 -20.38 -15.05
C GLY A 746 44.32 -21.78 -15.25
N GLY A 747 44.90 -22.56 -16.15
CA GLY A 747 44.42 -23.90 -16.52
C GLY A 747 44.72 -25.00 -15.52
N GLY A 748 44.30 -26.22 -15.89
CA GLY A 748 44.81 -27.48 -15.34
C GLY A 748 43.76 -28.49 -14.90
N GLY A 749 43.56 -29.53 -15.73
CA GLY A 749 43.74 -30.95 -15.35
C GLY A 749 42.83 -31.64 -14.33
N ASP A 750 42.12 -32.65 -14.84
CA ASP A 750 42.06 -34.05 -14.36
C ASP A 750 41.29 -34.50 -13.09
N GLY A 751 40.54 -35.60 -13.32
CA GLY A 751 40.30 -36.72 -12.38
C GLY A 751 39.14 -36.52 -11.39
N GLY A 752 38.20 -37.45 -11.16
CA GLY A 752 38.18 -38.89 -11.33
C GLY A 752 37.72 -39.55 -10.02
N GLY A 753 36.81 -40.53 -10.11
CA GLY A 753 36.42 -41.46 -9.01
C GLY A 753 35.15 -41.05 -8.26
N GLY A 754 34.08 -41.85 -8.15
CA GLY A 754 34.00 -43.31 -8.14
C GLY A 754 33.96 -43.81 -6.69
N GLY A 755 32.81 -44.31 -6.24
CA GLY A 755 32.66 -44.88 -4.89
C GLY A 755 31.21 -45.20 -4.54
N GLY A 756 30.68 -46.28 -5.11
CA GLY A 756 29.49 -46.96 -4.60
C GLY A 756 29.90 -48.16 -3.73
N CYS A 757 29.03 -48.51 -2.79
CA CYS A 757 28.74 -49.83 -2.18
C CYS A 757 28.19 -49.58 -0.76
N GLY A 758 26.95 -49.94 -0.47
CA GLY A 758 26.52 -51.27 -0.01
C GLY A 758 26.06 -51.07 1.45
N GLY A 759 25.00 -51.65 2.00
CA GLY A 759 24.16 -52.80 1.69
C GLY A 759 23.67 -53.34 3.03
N GLY A 760 22.55 -54.09 3.03
CA GLY A 760 22.25 -55.05 4.10
C GLY A 760 21.21 -54.61 5.13
N GLY A 761 20.01 -55.18 4.99
CA GLY A 761 19.01 -55.27 6.05
C GLY A 761 19.14 -56.56 6.87
N GLY A 762 18.44 -56.57 8.00
CA GLY A 762 17.69 -57.73 8.51
C GLY A 762 18.44 -58.84 9.26
N GLY A 763 18.15 -58.93 10.57
CA GLY A 763 17.70 -60.20 11.18
C GLY A 763 18.71 -61.05 11.97
N GLY A 764 18.56 -61.04 13.30
CA GLY A 764 18.38 -62.21 14.18
C GLY A 764 19.38 -63.37 14.19
N GLY A 765 20.11 -63.51 15.31
CA GLY A 765 20.11 -64.69 16.19
C GLY A 765 20.65 -66.05 15.69
N GLY A 766 21.79 -66.45 16.26
CA GLY A 766 21.96 -67.74 16.96
C GLY A 766 22.05 -69.04 16.15
N GLU A 767 23.27 -69.59 16.15
CA GLU A 767 23.74 -70.93 15.75
C GLU A 767 24.00 -71.21 14.26
#